data_AF-A0A7X6GCP0-F1
#
_entry.id   AF-A0A7X6GCP0-F1
#
_cell.length_a   1.000
_cell.length_b   1.000
_cell.length_c   1.000
_cell.angle_alpha   90.00
_cell.angle_beta   90.00
_cell.angle_gamma   90.00
#
_symmetry.space_group_name_H-M   'P 1'
#
loop_
_entity.id
_entity.type
_entity.pdbx_description
1 polymer ?
#
loop_
_entity_poly.entity_id
_entity_poly.type
_entity_poly.pdbx_seq_one_letter_code
_entity_poly.pdbx_strand_id
1 'polypeptide(L)'
;MAAQQPLSVQQNLTIRLLRVLRYNKARIERALTLMPEKHRPLFHVLPFLVHVNHEALPGYVTPPTSDETVPFGINNYSFRPDVELALKRCFPAQSHLFADIKQIWPRQRAVDALVLMGSVGTIAQTDDSDFDFWVCIDGNRFSQAALALLQQKLTAIEKWADETFGIEVHFFLSEIDKVRQNDFGVAEGESAGSAQAMFLKAEFYNTNIVVAGKAPFWWLTPEKTTEKQYRAIYNSLEKGGSPDVDWFMDLGHLERLDASELFGAAIWQLGKAMDSPFKSVLKMAKLEVYLANISHGQPLCNLLKKHVHRGAEAPGHVADIDPYALMFDELIAHYKKHGQAEDIAVLQQCLYLKCGSALSQPLVEGEQANFKRKIMASYAKQWGWSRKLIVHLDNQQDWTFNERVQLSRRIHRFLLKCYRRISKEISHHQQVMDQKDMTVLGRRLSTYYAKKADKIEFLRRAFDESLYCEKITIAMRQLKNGDEVWSAYAGDLLSKSGIMDESQKITQASTAIALMVWLVSSKIIDTNSKVYLDYNYGEVSELDLNDLLKHLCKYFPPVKVSSLPRNDLLAPERVTACFAIVNFPTLRQKATVEDVSILYTTSWGETFLKHGDDVLDTLWYDLQEVTPKPPCYVMVPRGNQQSRILGEFLEANELNFTVLY
;
A
#
# COMPACT_ATOMS: atom_id res chain seq x y z
N MET A 1 -11.40 -39.31 40.60
CA MET A 1 -11.46 -38.27 39.55
C MET A 1 -12.79 -38.42 38.83
N ALA A 2 -13.75 -37.54 39.07
CA ALA A 2 -15.01 -37.56 38.34
C ALA A 2 -14.76 -37.12 36.90
N ALA A 3 -15.07 -37.97 35.92
CA ALA A 3 -15.02 -37.62 34.51
C ALA A 3 -15.98 -36.44 34.25
N GLN A 4 -15.48 -35.32 33.75
CA GLN A 4 -16.33 -34.19 33.36
C GLN A 4 -17.30 -34.65 32.27
N GLN A 5 -18.60 -34.46 32.49
CA GLN A 5 -19.61 -34.72 31.46
C GLN A 5 -19.33 -33.85 30.21
N PRO A 6 -19.49 -34.40 29.00
CA PRO A 6 -19.30 -33.63 27.77
C PRO A 6 -20.34 -32.49 27.70
N LEU A 7 -19.87 -31.27 27.43
CA LEU A 7 -20.71 -30.08 27.28
C LEU A 7 -21.69 -30.24 26.12
N SER A 8 -22.91 -29.70 26.27
CA SER A 8 -23.89 -29.64 25.18
C SER A 8 -23.40 -28.77 24.01
N VAL A 9 -24.01 -28.91 22.83
CA VAL A 9 -23.68 -28.08 21.67
C VAL A 9 -23.89 -26.59 21.98
N GLN A 10 -25.02 -26.24 22.61
CA GLN A 10 -25.34 -24.88 23.03
C GLN A 10 -24.31 -24.33 24.04
N GLN A 11 -23.94 -25.11 25.05
CA GLN A 11 -22.91 -24.70 26.02
C GLN A 11 -21.56 -24.42 25.34
N ASN A 12 -21.17 -25.24 24.37
CA ASN A 12 -19.94 -25.02 23.60
C ASN A 12 -20.01 -23.73 22.76
N LEU A 13 -21.15 -23.45 22.12
CA LEU A 13 -21.36 -22.23 21.34
C LEU A 13 -21.29 -20.98 22.22
N THR A 14 -21.93 -21.00 23.39
CA THR A 14 -21.87 -19.90 24.37
C THR A 14 -20.44 -19.64 24.86
N ILE A 15 -19.68 -20.70 25.19
CA ILE A 15 -18.28 -20.55 25.62
C ILE A 15 -17.43 -19.92 24.51
N ARG A 16 -17.60 -20.35 23.25
CA ARG A 16 -16.89 -19.75 22.11
C ARG A 16 -17.27 -18.29 21.93
N LEU A 17 -18.56 -17.96 22.01
CA LEU A 17 -19.04 -16.58 21.92
C LEU A 17 -18.36 -15.69 22.97
N LEU A 18 -18.33 -16.12 24.23
CA LEU A 18 -17.69 -15.36 25.31
C LEU A 18 -16.19 -15.14 25.06
N ARG A 19 -15.48 -16.12 24.52
CA ARG A 19 -14.06 -15.98 24.17
C ARG A 19 -13.85 -15.01 23.01
N VAL A 20 -14.70 -15.09 21.99
CA VAL A 20 -14.67 -14.19 20.83
C VAL A 20 -14.98 -12.75 21.23
N LEU A 21 -15.99 -12.52 22.07
CA LEU A 21 -16.34 -11.18 22.57
C LEU A 21 -15.20 -10.56 23.39
N ARG A 22 -14.50 -11.36 24.22
CA ARG A 22 -13.30 -10.90 24.95
C ARG A 22 -12.17 -10.54 23.99
N TYR A 23 -11.92 -11.37 22.98
CA TYR A 23 -10.90 -11.10 21.97
C TYR A 23 -11.21 -9.81 21.18
N ASN A 24 -12.46 -9.63 20.74
CA ASN A 24 -12.90 -8.42 20.05
C ASN A 24 -12.72 -7.16 20.92
N LYS A 25 -13.14 -7.24 22.20
CA LYS A 25 -12.93 -6.15 23.17
C LYS A 25 -11.45 -5.80 23.33
N ALA A 26 -10.58 -6.81 23.50
CA ALA A 26 -9.14 -6.58 23.60
C ALA A 26 -8.57 -5.93 22.33
N ARG A 27 -9.03 -6.32 21.13
CA ARG A 27 -8.62 -5.68 19.87
C ARG A 27 -9.07 -4.22 19.79
N ILE A 28 -10.26 -3.87 20.27
CA ILE A 28 -10.74 -2.47 20.38
C ILE A 28 -9.85 -1.66 21.34
N GLU A 29 -9.57 -2.20 22.53
CA GLU A 29 -8.72 -1.53 23.53
C GLU A 29 -7.30 -1.30 22.98
N ARG A 30 -6.74 -2.29 22.27
CA ARG A 30 -5.46 -2.18 21.57
C ARG A 30 -5.50 -1.10 20.49
N ALA A 31 -6.58 -1.03 19.71
CA ALA A 31 -6.75 -0.03 18.66
C ALA A 31 -6.71 1.39 19.25
N LEU A 32 -7.49 1.63 20.30
CA LEU A 32 -7.53 2.92 21.01
C LEU A 32 -6.20 3.27 21.68
N THR A 33 -5.50 2.28 22.25
CA THR A 33 -4.19 2.46 22.89
C THR A 33 -3.13 2.95 21.90
N LEU A 34 -3.10 2.37 20.69
CA LEU A 34 -2.13 2.72 19.65
C LEU A 34 -2.50 3.96 18.85
N MET A 35 -3.75 4.43 18.94
CA MET A 35 -4.21 5.56 18.15
C MET A 35 -3.74 6.89 18.75
N PRO A 36 -3.28 7.84 17.92
CA PRO A 36 -2.98 9.20 18.35
C PRO A 36 -4.17 9.83 19.08
N GLU A 37 -3.91 10.60 20.14
CA GLU A 37 -4.98 11.16 20.99
C GLU A 37 -5.98 12.01 20.19
N LYS A 38 -5.49 12.77 19.20
CA LYS A 38 -6.33 13.55 18.28
C LYS A 38 -7.32 12.72 17.46
N HIS A 39 -6.98 11.46 17.19
CA HIS A 39 -7.77 10.56 16.34
C HIS A 39 -8.70 9.64 17.15
N ARG A 40 -8.41 9.39 18.44
CA ARG A 40 -9.22 8.51 19.31
C ARG A 40 -10.73 8.77 19.28
N PRO A 41 -11.22 10.02 19.29
CA PRO A 41 -12.66 10.28 19.21
C PRO A 41 -13.33 9.68 17.96
N LEU A 42 -12.62 9.62 16.82
CA LEU A 42 -13.18 9.12 15.56
C LEU A 42 -13.60 7.65 15.65
N PHE A 43 -12.90 6.83 16.44
CA PHE A 43 -13.28 5.44 16.64
C PHE A 43 -14.73 5.29 17.17
N HIS A 44 -15.20 6.29 17.93
CA HIS A 44 -16.56 6.33 18.46
C HIS A 44 -17.53 7.14 17.59
N VAL A 45 -17.05 8.20 16.93
CA VAL A 45 -17.88 9.09 16.11
C VAL A 45 -18.28 8.45 14.78
N LEU A 46 -17.38 7.73 14.11
CA LEU A 46 -17.66 7.12 12.79
C LEU A 46 -18.86 6.15 12.85
N PRO A 47 -18.94 5.19 13.80
CA PRO A 47 -20.13 4.35 13.94
C PRO A 47 -21.41 5.13 14.21
N PHE A 48 -21.32 6.23 14.96
CA PHE A 48 -22.47 7.08 15.24
C PHE A 48 -23.00 7.78 13.99
N LEU A 49 -22.12 8.33 13.14
CA LEU A 49 -22.52 8.97 11.89
C LEU A 49 -23.17 7.98 10.91
N VAL A 50 -22.69 6.74 10.86
CA VAL A 50 -23.38 5.66 10.12
C VAL A 50 -24.75 5.36 10.75
N HIS A 51 -24.84 5.41 12.08
CA HIS A 51 -26.06 5.11 12.84
C HIS A 51 -27.18 6.15 12.67
N VAL A 52 -26.90 7.44 12.47
CA VAL A 52 -27.93 8.51 12.41
C VAL A 52 -27.91 9.26 11.08
N ASN A 53 -29.04 9.73 10.57
CA ASN A 53 -29.10 10.60 9.38
C ASN A 53 -29.74 11.93 9.78
N HIS A 54 -28.93 12.94 10.14
CA HIS A 54 -29.43 14.20 10.69
C HIS A 54 -28.70 15.39 10.05
N GLU A 55 -29.45 16.41 9.63
CA GLU A 55 -28.95 17.57 8.84
C GLU A 55 -27.78 18.33 9.46
N ALA A 56 -27.73 18.39 10.79
CA ALA A 56 -26.66 19.05 11.54
C ALA A 56 -25.35 18.24 11.66
N LEU A 57 -25.29 17.04 11.08
CA LEU A 57 -24.16 16.12 11.21
C LEU A 57 -23.58 15.73 9.84
N PRO A 58 -22.26 15.43 9.77
CA PRO A 58 -21.64 14.94 8.54
C PRO A 58 -22.28 13.64 8.03
N GLY A 59 -22.26 13.46 6.72
CA GLY A 59 -22.87 12.29 6.08
C GLY A 59 -24.38 12.37 5.87
N TYR A 60 -25.03 13.48 6.25
CA TYR A 60 -26.45 13.63 5.99
C TYR A 60 -26.77 13.61 4.49
N VAL A 61 -27.75 12.80 4.13
CA VAL A 61 -28.32 12.76 2.78
C VAL A 61 -29.82 13.01 2.89
N THR A 62 -30.31 14.03 2.17
CA THR A 62 -31.73 14.29 2.00
C THR A 62 -32.29 13.28 1.00
N PRO A 63 -33.36 12.51 1.34
CA PRO A 63 -34.02 11.66 0.37
C PRO A 63 -34.56 12.49 -0.81
N PRO A 64 -34.40 12.05 -2.07
CA PRO A 64 -34.86 12.80 -3.25
C PRO A 64 -36.39 12.95 -3.31
N THR A 65 -37.12 11.97 -2.78
CA THR A 65 -38.59 11.93 -2.75
C THR A 65 -39.08 11.43 -1.38
N SER A 66 -40.37 11.59 -1.08
CA SER A 66 -40.98 11.09 0.15
C SER A 66 -40.99 9.56 0.26
N ASP A 67 -40.90 8.86 -0.88
CA ASP A 67 -41.04 7.40 -0.96
C ASP A 67 -39.67 6.69 -0.91
N GLU A 68 -38.58 7.42 -1.16
CA GLU A 68 -37.22 6.93 -0.98
C GLU A 68 -36.75 7.20 0.43
N THR A 69 -36.03 6.24 1.02
CA THR A 69 -35.45 6.39 2.36
C THR A 69 -33.97 6.03 2.30
N VAL A 70 -33.13 6.87 2.90
CA VAL A 70 -31.72 6.55 3.10
C VAL A 70 -31.67 5.41 4.13
N PRO A 71 -31.05 4.25 3.82
CA PRO A 71 -30.84 3.21 4.83
C PRO A 71 -29.85 3.70 5.90
N PHE A 72 -30.21 3.63 7.18
CA PHE A 72 -29.29 3.92 8.29
C PHE A 72 -29.66 3.15 9.56
N GLY A 73 -28.85 3.30 10.60
CA GLY A 73 -29.05 2.63 11.88
C GLY A 73 -28.43 1.24 11.90
N ILE A 74 -27.45 1.08 12.79
CA ILE A 74 -26.72 -0.17 13.03
C ILE A 74 -27.45 -1.00 14.09
N ASN A 75 -27.69 -2.28 13.80
CA ASN A 75 -28.22 -3.25 14.75
C ASN A 75 -27.37 -3.29 16.02
N ASN A 76 -27.96 -3.60 17.17
CA ASN A 76 -27.28 -3.76 18.47
C ASN A 76 -26.32 -2.62 18.88
N TYR A 77 -26.44 -1.43 18.28
CA TYR A 77 -25.63 -0.28 18.63
C TYR A 77 -26.20 0.40 19.88
N SER A 78 -25.31 0.82 20.77
CA SER A 78 -25.65 1.47 22.03
C SER A 78 -24.98 2.83 22.14
N PHE A 79 -25.74 3.81 22.64
CA PHE A 79 -25.20 5.11 23.01
C PHE A 79 -24.56 5.01 24.39
N ARG A 80 -23.23 5.08 24.45
CA ARG A 80 -22.44 4.89 25.66
C ARG A 80 -21.72 6.19 26.05
N PRO A 81 -21.26 6.36 27.31
CA PRO A 81 -20.60 7.58 27.77
C PRO A 81 -19.34 7.97 26.98
N ASP A 82 -18.56 6.99 26.52
CA ASP A 82 -17.40 7.19 25.65
C ASP A 82 -17.80 7.79 24.28
N VAL A 83 -18.93 7.35 23.74
CA VAL A 83 -19.50 7.88 22.48
C VAL A 83 -19.98 9.31 22.68
N GLU A 84 -20.73 9.58 23.76
CA GLU A 84 -21.22 10.93 24.07
C GLU A 84 -20.06 11.94 24.25
N LEU A 85 -19.02 11.54 24.98
CA LEU A 85 -17.84 12.39 25.18
C LEU A 85 -17.11 12.68 23.86
N ALA A 86 -16.93 11.67 23.02
CA ALA A 86 -16.32 11.82 21.71
C ALA A 86 -17.13 12.75 20.81
N LEU A 87 -18.46 12.61 20.79
CA LEU A 87 -19.35 13.46 20.00
C LEU A 87 -19.34 14.91 20.48
N LYS A 88 -19.39 15.17 21.79
CA LYS A 88 -19.29 16.54 22.33
C LYS A 88 -17.96 17.20 22.00
N ARG A 89 -16.88 16.41 21.90
CA ARG A 89 -15.55 16.89 21.49
C ARG A 89 -15.50 17.23 20.01
N CYS A 90 -16.08 16.40 19.14
CA CYS A 90 -16.07 16.62 17.69
C CYS A 90 -17.13 17.62 17.20
N PHE A 91 -18.26 17.73 17.90
CA PHE A 91 -19.43 18.53 17.51
C PHE A 91 -19.95 19.36 18.69
N PRO A 92 -19.14 20.28 19.25
CA PRO A 92 -19.52 21.04 20.44
C PRO A 92 -20.77 21.92 20.25
N ALA A 93 -20.98 22.45 19.04
CA ALA A 93 -22.15 23.26 18.70
C ALA A 93 -23.46 22.43 18.68
N GLN A 94 -23.36 21.13 18.48
CA GLN A 94 -24.47 20.18 18.41
C GLN A 94 -24.68 19.44 19.74
N SER A 95 -24.06 19.89 20.83
CA SER A 95 -24.11 19.20 22.13
C SER A 95 -25.52 18.93 22.66
N HIS A 96 -26.47 19.80 22.34
CA HIS A 96 -27.90 19.64 22.64
C HIS A 96 -28.53 18.39 22.00
N LEU A 97 -28.11 17.99 20.79
CA LEU A 97 -28.60 16.77 20.12
C LEU A 97 -28.20 15.51 20.88
N PHE A 98 -27.05 15.52 21.54
CA PHE A 98 -26.52 14.36 22.27
C PHE A 98 -27.10 14.25 23.69
N ALA A 99 -27.62 15.35 24.24
CA ALA A 99 -28.29 15.36 25.53
C ALA A 99 -29.65 14.64 25.51
N ASP A 100 -30.39 14.72 24.39
CA ASP A 100 -31.61 13.94 24.15
C ASP A 100 -31.49 13.10 22.88
N ILE A 101 -30.61 12.08 22.94
CA ILE A 101 -30.28 11.25 21.79
C ILE A 101 -31.48 10.52 21.18
N LYS A 102 -32.57 10.33 21.95
CA LYS A 102 -33.76 9.61 21.50
C LYS A 102 -34.44 10.29 20.30
N GLN A 103 -34.29 11.61 20.15
CA GLN A 103 -34.90 12.37 19.06
C GLN A 103 -34.30 12.04 17.69
N ILE A 104 -33.01 11.71 17.67
CA ILE A 104 -32.27 11.42 16.44
C ILE A 104 -31.95 9.93 16.28
N TRP A 105 -32.38 9.10 17.24
CA TRP A 105 -32.16 7.66 17.22
C TRP A 105 -33.06 7.00 16.18
N PRO A 106 -32.54 6.13 15.30
CA PRO A 106 -33.36 5.47 14.30
C PRO A 106 -34.46 4.62 14.93
N ARG A 107 -35.60 4.51 14.24
CA ARG A 107 -36.69 3.57 14.60
C ARG A 107 -36.43 2.16 14.05
N GLN A 108 -35.91 2.07 12.82
CA GLN A 108 -35.54 0.81 12.17
C GLN A 108 -34.02 0.73 11.99
N ARG A 109 -33.47 -0.48 11.94
CA ARG A 109 -32.03 -0.70 11.69
C ARG A 109 -31.86 -1.34 10.32
N ALA A 110 -31.15 -0.63 9.46
CA ALA A 110 -30.82 -1.11 8.12
C ALA A 110 -29.48 -1.86 8.08
N VAL A 111 -28.49 -1.40 8.85
CA VAL A 111 -27.13 -1.93 8.84
C VAL A 111 -27.01 -3.06 9.87
N ASP A 112 -26.57 -4.24 9.44
CA ASP A 112 -26.41 -5.41 10.29
C ASP A 112 -25.17 -5.32 11.16
N ALA A 113 -24.06 -4.86 10.60
CA ALA A 113 -22.83 -4.66 11.34
C ALA A 113 -21.95 -3.58 10.70
N LEU A 114 -21.14 -2.93 11.53
CA LEU A 114 -20.02 -2.14 11.13
C LEU A 114 -18.75 -2.81 11.66
N VAL A 115 -17.94 -3.32 10.75
CA VAL A 115 -16.79 -4.16 11.09
C VAL A 115 -15.52 -3.56 10.49
N LEU A 116 -14.55 -3.25 11.35
CA LEU A 116 -13.25 -2.74 10.94
C LEU A 116 -12.32 -3.91 10.60
N MET A 117 -11.46 -3.76 9.60
CA MET A 117 -10.41 -4.74 9.30
C MET A 117 -9.05 -4.07 9.08
N GLY A 118 -8.03 -4.89 8.78
CA GLY A 118 -6.71 -4.40 8.43
C GLY A 118 -5.73 -4.36 9.61
N SER A 119 -4.89 -3.33 9.66
CA SER A 119 -3.83 -3.21 10.67
C SER A 119 -4.36 -2.78 12.03
N VAL A 120 -5.52 -2.12 12.10
CA VAL A 120 -6.05 -1.56 13.35
C VAL A 120 -6.26 -2.63 14.43
N GLY A 121 -5.85 -2.31 15.65
CA GLY A 121 -5.85 -3.19 16.81
C GLY A 121 -4.80 -4.30 16.77
N THR A 122 -3.83 -4.25 15.85
CA THR A 122 -2.72 -5.22 15.75
C THR A 122 -1.36 -4.57 15.99
N ILE A 123 -0.28 -5.37 16.09
CA ILE A 123 1.09 -4.84 16.15
C ILE A 123 1.48 -4.03 14.91
N ALA A 124 0.77 -4.20 13.78
CA ALA A 124 1.04 -3.49 12.53
C ALA A 124 0.30 -2.15 12.39
N GLN A 125 -0.57 -1.78 13.35
CA GLN A 125 -1.21 -0.45 13.38
C GLN A 125 -0.13 0.63 13.57
N THR A 126 -0.15 1.67 12.75
CA THR A 126 0.70 2.87 12.85
C THR A 126 -0.19 4.10 12.98
N ASP A 127 0.42 5.26 13.21
CA ASP A 127 -0.32 6.54 13.31
C ASP A 127 -1.02 6.90 12.00
N ASP A 128 -0.44 6.47 10.87
CA ASP A 128 -0.97 6.63 9.51
C ASP A 128 -1.84 5.45 9.05
N SER A 129 -2.28 4.57 9.96
CA SER A 129 -3.19 3.47 9.57
C SER A 129 -4.59 4.00 9.24
N ASP A 130 -4.99 3.66 8.02
CA ASP A 130 -6.29 3.79 7.40
C ASP A 130 -7.37 2.94 8.11
N PHE A 131 -8.62 3.41 8.06
CA PHE A 131 -9.79 2.71 8.61
C PHE A 131 -10.63 2.07 7.51
N ASP A 132 -10.49 0.76 7.33
CA ASP A 132 -11.27 -0.03 6.37
C ASP A 132 -12.49 -0.68 7.03
N PHE A 133 -13.66 -0.06 6.88
CA PHE A 133 -14.92 -0.56 7.41
C PHE A 133 -15.72 -1.35 6.38
N TRP A 134 -16.16 -2.54 6.75
CA TRP A 134 -17.27 -3.22 6.10
C TRP A 134 -18.58 -2.77 6.73
N VAL A 135 -19.46 -2.20 5.90
CA VAL A 135 -20.84 -1.87 6.24
C VAL A 135 -21.71 -3.04 5.80
N CYS A 136 -21.92 -3.99 6.69
CA CYS A 136 -22.65 -5.23 6.40
C CYS A 136 -24.15 -4.97 6.36
N ILE A 137 -24.79 -5.31 5.25
CA ILE A 137 -26.22 -5.08 5.02
C ILE A 137 -26.86 -6.29 4.34
N ASP A 138 -28.13 -6.56 4.66
CA ASP A 138 -28.95 -7.47 3.87
C ASP A 138 -29.48 -6.72 2.64
N GLY A 139 -28.74 -6.85 1.52
CA GLY A 139 -29.01 -6.12 0.28
C GLY A 139 -30.39 -6.41 -0.32
N ASN A 140 -30.96 -7.60 -0.09
CA ASN A 140 -32.26 -7.98 -0.63
C ASN A 140 -33.43 -7.16 -0.04
N ARG A 141 -33.20 -6.46 1.08
CA ARG A 141 -34.20 -5.61 1.73
C ARG A 141 -34.30 -4.21 1.11
N PHE A 142 -33.40 -3.84 0.21
CA PHE A 142 -33.26 -2.47 -0.28
C PHE A 142 -33.19 -2.42 -1.81
N SER A 143 -33.70 -1.33 -2.39
CA SER A 143 -33.51 -1.05 -3.82
C SER A 143 -32.09 -0.55 -4.09
N GLN A 144 -31.65 -0.65 -5.35
CA GLN A 144 -30.34 -0.11 -5.75
C GLN A 144 -30.24 1.41 -5.51
N ALA A 145 -31.34 2.16 -5.68
CA ALA A 145 -31.40 3.57 -5.34
C ALA A 145 -31.15 3.82 -3.85
N ALA A 146 -31.76 3.04 -2.96
CA ALA A 146 -31.55 3.16 -1.52
C ALA A 146 -30.11 2.81 -1.12
N LEU A 147 -29.52 1.77 -1.73
CA LEU A 147 -28.11 1.42 -1.51
C LEU A 147 -27.16 2.52 -2.01
N ALA A 148 -27.47 3.16 -3.15
CA ALA A 148 -26.71 4.29 -3.67
C ALA A 148 -26.76 5.51 -2.72
N LEU A 149 -27.92 5.79 -2.10
CA LEU A 149 -28.05 6.84 -1.09
C LEU A 149 -27.23 6.54 0.17
N LEU A 150 -27.19 5.29 0.62
CA LEU A 150 -26.30 4.87 1.71
C LEU A 150 -24.82 5.06 1.30
N GLN A 151 -24.43 4.65 0.09
CA GLN A 151 -23.07 4.87 -0.39
C GLN A 151 -22.70 6.36 -0.43
N GLN A 152 -23.60 7.22 -0.90
CA GLN A 152 -23.40 8.67 -0.89
C GLN A 152 -23.17 9.21 0.52
N LYS A 153 -23.98 8.74 1.49
CA LYS A 153 -23.80 9.07 2.90
C LYS A 153 -22.43 8.63 3.42
N LEU A 154 -22.02 7.39 3.14
CA LEU A 154 -20.73 6.85 3.57
C LEU A 154 -19.57 7.68 3.01
N THR A 155 -19.59 7.98 1.71
CA THR A 155 -18.57 8.81 1.06
C THR A 155 -18.52 10.24 1.62
N ALA A 156 -19.66 10.81 2.00
CA ALA A 156 -19.68 12.10 2.69
C ALA A 156 -19.05 12.05 4.10
N ILE A 157 -19.14 10.91 4.81
CA ILE A 157 -18.44 10.69 6.09
C ILE A 157 -16.94 10.53 5.87
N GLU A 158 -16.51 9.78 4.83
CA GLU A 158 -15.09 9.62 4.46
C GLU A 158 -14.45 10.98 4.20
N LYS A 159 -15.07 11.78 3.34
CA LYS A 159 -14.61 13.13 3.00
C LYS A 159 -14.51 14.02 4.23
N TRP A 160 -15.51 13.98 5.12
CA TRP A 160 -15.46 14.75 6.37
C TRP A 160 -14.30 14.32 7.28
N ALA A 161 -14.03 13.02 7.39
CA ALA A 161 -12.95 12.51 8.22
C ALA A 161 -11.59 12.95 7.68
N ASP A 162 -11.40 12.90 6.36
CA ASP A 162 -10.19 13.38 5.69
C ASP A 162 -10.01 14.90 5.86
N GLU A 163 -11.03 15.70 5.53
CA GLU A 163 -10.96 17.17 5.61
C GLU A 163 -10.75 17.69 7.04
N THR A 164 -11.33 17.01 8.05
CA THR A 164 -11.31 17.48 9.44
C THR A 164 -10.12 16.94 10.24
N PHE A 165 -9.67 15.71 9.96
CA PHE A 165 -8.65 15.02 10.76
C PHE A 165 -7.42 14.57 9.95
N GLY A 166 -7.46 14.64 8.62
CA GLY A 166 -6.40 14.12 7.75
C GLY A 166 -6.23 12.61 7.89
N ILE A 167 -7.33 11.88 8.10
CA ILE A 167 -7.32 10.42 8.21
C ILE A 167 -8.10 9.82 7.05
N GLU A 168 -7.46 8.86 6.40
CA GLU A 168 -8.07 8.02 5.38
C GLU A 168 -9.04 7.00 6.02
N VAL A 169 -10.32 7.12 5.67
CA VAL A 169 -11.41 6.22 6.08
C VAL A 169 -12.08 5.71 4.81
N HIS A 170 -12.32 4.40 4.75
CA HIS A 170 -13.04 3.75 3.65
C HIS A 170 -14.17 2.90 4.19
N PHE A 171 -15.37 3.09 3.66
CA PHE A 171 -16.55 2.28 3.93
C PHE A 171 -16.91 1.47 2.69
N PHE A 172 -16.72 0.16 2.81
CA PHE A 172 -17.10 -0.80 1.79
C PHE A 172 -18.50 -1.34 2.09
N LEU A 173 -19.48 -0.95 1.27
CA LEU A 173 -20.82 -1.50 1.34
C LEU A 173 -20.79 -3.00 1.01
N SER A 174 -21.08 -3.82 2.02
CA SER A 174 -20.86 -5.27 1.98
C SER A 174 -22.19 -6.02 2.10
N GLU A 175 -22.79 -6.37 0.97
CA GLU A 175 -24.02 -7.15 0.94
C GLU A 175 -23.76 -8.59 1.43
N ILE A 176 -24.43 -8.99 2.51
CA ILE A 176 -24.16 -10.25 3.22
C ILE A 176 -24.21 -11.47 2.30
N ASP A 177 -25.20 -11.53 1.41
CA ASP A 177 -25.38 -12.66 0.50
C ASP A 177 -24.29 -12.75 -0.58
N LYS A 178 -23.84 -11.60 -1.11
CA LYS A 178 -22.72 -11.53 -2.05
C LYS A 178 -21.43 -11.96 -1.37
N VAL A 179 -21.15 -11.41 -0.18
CA VAL A 179 -19.99 -11.81 0.63
C VAL A 179 -20.03 -13.30 0.92
N ARG A 180 -21.18 -13.87 1.29
CA ARG A 180 -21.35 -15.32 1.51
C ARG A 180 -20.89 -16.14 0.32
N GLN A 181 -21.18 -15.67 -0.89
CA GLN A 181 -20.82 -16.31 -2.16
C GLN A 181 -19.39 -16.00 -2.63
N ASN A 182 -18.63 -15.20 -1.87
CA ASN A 182 -17.34 -14.63 -2.29
C ASN A 182 -17.47 -13.72 -3.52
N ASP A 183 -18.60 -13.02 -3.65
CA ASP A 183 -18.77 -11.96 -4.64
C ASP A 183 -18.51 -10.60 -3.98
N PHE A 184 -17.44 -9.94 -4.39
CA PHE A 184 -17.04 -8.60 -3.95
C PHE A 184 -17.13 -7.57 -5.08
N GLY A 185 -17.70 -7.96 -6.24
CA GLY A 185 -17.76 -7.13 -7.43
C GLY A 185 -16.40 -6.84 -8.06
N VAL A 186 -16.41 -5.91 -9.01
CA VAL A 186 -15.20 -5.36 -9.64
C VAL A 186 -14.84 -4.10 -8.87
N ALA A 187 -13.73 -4.12 -8.13
CA ALA A 187 -13.24 -2.91 -7.45
C ALA A 187 -12.93 -1.82 -8.51
N GLU A 188 -13.47 -0.62 -8.31
CA GLU A 188 -13.23 0.50 -9.23
C GLU A 188 -11.73 0.83 -9.28
N GLY A 189 -11.18 0.96 -10.49
CA GLY A 189 -9.78 1.34 -10.72
C GLY A 189 -8.79 0.17 -10.82
N GLU A 190 -8.99 -0.93 -10.11
CA GLU A 190 -8.17 -2.14 -10.26
C GLU A 190 -9.01 -3.40 -9.94
N SER A 191 -9.21 -4.26 -10.94
CA SER A 191 -10.07 -5.47 -10.92
C SER A 191 -9.58 -6.61 -9.99
N ALA A 192 -8.87 -6.29 -8.90
CA ALA A 192 -8.33 -7.26 -7.96
C ALA A 192 -9.40 -7.90 -7.06
N GLY A 193 -10.59 -7.29 -6.96
CA GLY A 193 -11.70 -7.79 -6.13
C GLY A 193 -12.22 -9.17 -6.56
N SER A 194 -12.30 -9.44 -7.87
CA SER A 194 -12.74 -10.73 -8.41
C SER A 194 -11.64 -11.79 -8.40
N ALA A 195 -10.37 -11.38 -8.53
CA ALA A 195 -9.23 -12.30 -8.63
C ALA A 195 -8.73 -12.86 -7.28
N GLN A 196 -9.26 -12.37 -6.15
CA GLN A 196 -8.78 -12.66 -4.78
C GLN A 196 -9.90 -12.73 -3.74
N ALA A 197 -11.12 -13.06 -4.16
CA ALA A 197 -12.29 -12.98 -3.32
C ALA A 197 -12.14 -13.81 -2.02
N MET A 198 -11.64 -15.05 -2.13
CA MET A 198 -11.43 -15.89 -0.95
C MET A 198 -10.31 -15.36 -0.06
N PHE A 199 -9.23 -14.80 -0.64
CA PHE A 199 -8.15 -14.15 0.12
C PHE A 199 -8.63 -12.91 0.87
N LEU A 200 -9.51 -12.10 0.27
CA LEU A 200 -10.11 -10.95 0.93
C LEU A 200 -10.98 -11.38 2.11
N LYS A 201 -11.86 -12.38 1.91
CA LYS A 201 -12.66 -12.96 3.01
C LYS A 201 -11.76 -13.56 4.11
N ALA A 202 -10.67 -14.21 3.73
CA ALA A 202 -9.70 -14.75 4.69
C ALA A 202 -9.03 -13.65 5.51
N GLU A 203 -8.66 -12.54 4.87
CA GLU A 203 -8.07 -11.38 5.55
C GLU A 203 -9.07 -10.70 6.48
N PHE A 204 -10.34 -10.59 6.07
CA PHE A 204 -11.44 -10.14 6.92
C PHE A 204 -11.56 -11.04 8.16
N TYR A 205 -11.66 -12.36 7.99
CA TYR A 205 -11.75 -13.28 9.13
C TYR A 205 -10.50 -13.28 10.02
N ASN A 206 -9.33 -12.95 9.47
CA ASN A 206 -8.09 -12.86 10.22
C ASN A 206 -7.99 -11.58 11.07
N THR A 207 -8.53 -10.45 10.61
CA THR A 207 -8.26 -9.15 11.22
C THR A 207 -9.47 -8.42 11.79
N ASN A 208 -10.70 -8.88 11.50
CA ASN A 208 -11.93 -8.16 11.85
C ASN A 208 -12.02 -7.76 13.32
N ILE A 209 -12.59 -6.57 13.52
CA ILE A 209 -13.05 -6.03 14.80
C ILE A 209 -14.50 -5.60 14.57
N VAL A 210 -15.44 -6.26 15.24
CA VAL A 210 -16.84 -5.84 15.24
C VAL A 210 -16.95 -4.59 16.11
N VAL A 211 -17.09 -3.44 15.46
CA VAL A 211 -17.20 -2.13 16.14
C VAL A 211 -18.62 -1.90 16.63
N ALA A 212 -19.61 -2.30 15.83
CA ALA A 212 -21.02 -2.29 16.18
C ALA A 212 -21.80 -3.36 15.41
N GLY A 213 -22.90 -3.86 15.99
CA GLY A 213 -23.81 -4.78 15.31
C GLY A 213 -23.54 -6.26 15.48
N LYS A 214 -24.04 -7.03 14.51
CA LYS A 214 -24.02 -8.49 14.52
C LYS A 214 -22.60 -9.03 14.33
N ALA A 215 -22.27 -10.11 15.01
CA ALA A 215 -20.98 -10.77 14.85
C ALA A 215 -20.99 -11.75 13.64
N PRO A 216 -19.87 -11.95 12.93
CA PRO A 216 -19.79 -13.02 11.93
C PRO A 216 -20.03 -14.38 12.58
N PHE A 217 -21.01 -15.16 12.08
CA PHE A 217 -21.34 -16.48 12.62
C PHE A 217 -20.14 -17.46 12.55
N TRP A 218 -19.23 -17.29 11.58
CA TRP A 218 -18.01 -18.08 11.44
C TRP A 218 -17.21 -18.25 12.73
N TRP A 219 -17.22 -17.23 13.60
CA TRP A 219 -16.57 -17.27 14.91
C TRP A 219 -17.11 -18.35 15.86
N LEU A 220 -18.33 -18.85 15.69
CA LEU A 220 -18.92 -19.86 16.58
C LEU A 220 -18.57 -21.30 16.22
N THR A 221 -18.06 -21.51 15.01
CA THR A 221 -17.77 -22.85 14.49
C THR A 221 -16.33 -23.27 14.79
N PRO A 222 -16.06 -24.54 15.14
CA PRO A 222 -14.69 -25.07 15.27
C PRO A 222 -13.79 -24.77 14.06
N GLU A 223 -12.47 -24.80 14.25
CA GLU A 223 -11.48 -24.52 13.19
C GLU A 223 -11.48 -25.55 12.06
N LYS A 224 -11.88 -26.80 12.35
CA LYS A 224 -11.96 -27.90 11.38
C LYS A 224 -13.38 -28.20 10.89
N THR A 225 -14.29 -27.24 11.07
CA THR A 225 -15.68 -27.38 10.59
C THR A 225 -15.69 -27.49 9.07
N THR A 226 -16.50 -28.39 8.52
CA THR A 226 -16.79 -28.45 7.07
C THR A 226 -17.99 -27.58 6.70
N GLU A 227 -18.18 -27.23 5.42
CA GLU A 227 -19.37 -26.46 4.98
C GLU A 227 -20.70 -27.08 5.49
N LYS A 228 -20.84 -28.40 5.40
CA LYS A 228 -22.06 -29.09 5.86
C LYS A 228 -22.28 -28.90 7.37
N GLN A 229 -21.22 -29.00 8.17
CA GLN A 229 -21.30 -28.79 9.62
C GLN A 229 -21.59 -27.32 9.95
N TYR A 230 -20.99 -26.39 9.22
CA TYR A 230 -21.24 -24.96 9.37
C TYR A 230 -22.74 -24.64 9.21
N ARG A 231 -23.34 -25.14 8.13
CA ARG A 231 -24.78 -25.00 7.84
C ARG A 231 -25.64 -25.66 8.91
N ALA A 232 -25.29 -26.87 9.34
CA ALA A 232 -26.03 -27.58 10.37
C ALA A 232 -26.03 -26.82 11.71
N ILE A 233 -24.89 -26.25 12.13
CA ILE A 233 -24.81 -25.45 13.35
C ILE A 233 -25.61 -24.15 13.19
N TYR A 234 -25.50 -23.46 12.05
CA TYR A 234 -26.26 -22.23 11.81
C TYR A 234 -27.78 -22.47 11.89
N ASN A 235 -28.26 -23.50 11.21
CA ASN A 235 -29.68 -23.86 11.17
C ASN A 235 -30.21 -24.39 12.51
N SER A 236 -29.32 -24.73 13.46
CA SER A 236 -29.70 -25.11 14.83
C SER A 236 -29.89 -23.92 15.77
N LEU A 237 -29.52 -22.71 15.35
CA LEU A 237 -29.78 -21.51 16.13
C LEU A 237 -31.23 -21.05 15.95
N GLU A 238 -31.84 -20.59 17.04
CA GLU A 238 -33.20 -20.11 17.08
C GLU A 238 -33.25 -18.69 17.63
N LYS A 239 -34.28 -17.94 17.22
CA LYS A 239 -34.55 -16.60 17.77
C LYS A 239 -34.88 -16.71 19.26
N GLY A 240 -34.21 -15.91 20.08
CA GLY A 240 -34.28 -15.99 21.54
C GLY A 240 -33.53 -17.17 22.17
N GLY A 241 -32.78 -17.96 21.37
CA GLY A 241 -31.94 -19.05 21.85
C GLY A 241 -30.67 -18.58 22.60
N SER A 242 -29.84 -19.53 23.03
CA SER A 242 -28.53 -19.25 23.65
C SER A 242 -27.41 -20.04 22.95
N PRO A 243 -26.68 -19.45 21.99
CA PRO A 243 -26.77 -18.05 21.54
C PRO A 243 -27.92 -17.79 20.55
N ASP A 244 -28.46 -16.57 20.55
CA ASP A 244 -29.59 -16.14 19.69
C ASP A 244 -29.12 -15.80 18.27
N VAL A 245 -29.81 -16.34 17.26
CA VAL A 245 -29.49 -16.15 15.83
C VAL A 245 -29.45 -14.68 15.40
N ASP A 246 -30.27 -13.80 16.01
CA ASP A 246 -30.37 -12.38 15.63
C ASP A 246 -29.08 -11.58 15.93
N TRP A 247 -28.15 -12.15 16.71
CA TRP A 247 -26.85 -11.55 17.02
C TRP A 247 -25.77 -11.84 15.96
N PHE A 248 -26.08 -12.65 14.95
CA PHE A 248 -25.10 -13.11 13.98
C PHE A 248 -25.47 -12.78 12.54
N MET A 249 -24.44 -12.55 11.74
CA MET A 249 -24.54 -12.47 10.28
C MET A 249 -23.77 -13.63 9.65
N ASP A 250 -24.37 -14.26 8.63
CA ASP A 250 -23.73 -15.35 7.88
C ASP A 250 -23.03 -14.83 6.63
N LEU A 251 -21.72 -14.57 6.76
CA LEU A 251 -20.81 -14.20 5.67
C LEU A 251 -20.17 -15.43 4.98
N GLY A 252 -20.67 -16.64 5.27
CA GLY A 252 -20.23 -17.90 4.67
C GLY A 252 -19.00 -18.52 5.34
N HIS A 253 -18.82 -19.82 5.11
CA HIS A 253 -17.67 -20.55 5.64
C HIS A 253 -16.41 -20.30 4.79
N LEU A 254 -15.25 -20.62 5.38
CA LEU A 254 -13.97 -20.62 4.68
C LEU A 254 -13.15 -21.83 5.15
N GLU A 255 -13.26 -22.93 4.40
CA GLU A 255 -12.60 -24.20 4.71
C GLU A 255 -11.15 -24.22 4.21
N ARG A 256 -10.96 -23.76 2.97
CA ARG A 256 -9.70 -23.67 2.21
C ARG A 256 -9.73 -22.42 1.33
N LEU A 257 -8.59 -21.94 0.86
CA LEU A 257 -8.53 -20.92 -0.20
C LEU A 257 -8.39 -21.61 -1.56
N ASP A 258 -8.64 -20.89 -2.64
CA ASP A 258 -8.43 -21.40 -3.98
C ASP A 258 -7.00 -21.10 -4.46
N ALA A 259 -6.34 -22.13 -5.00
CA ALA A 259 -5.03 -21.99 -5.65
C ALA A 259 -5.10 -21.08 -6.88
N SER A 260 -6.25 -21.07 -7.55
CA SER A 260 -6.48 -20.32 -8.80
C SER A 260 -6.42 -18.80 -8.62
N GLU A 261 -6.65 -18.31 -7.39
CA GLU A 261 -6.60 -16.88 -7.03
C GLU A 261 -5.17 -16.41 -6.68
N LEU A 262 -4.25 -17.33 -6.38
CA LEU A 262 -2.94 -16.99 -5.82
C LEU A 262 -2.04 -16.19 -6.77
N PHE A 263 -2.13 -16.44 -8.08
CA PHE A 263 -1.31 -15.72 -9.05
C PHE A 263 -1.74 -14.25 -9.14
N GLY A 264 -3.05 -14.02 -9.25
CA GLY A 264 -3.63 -12.68 -9.18
C GLY A 264 -3.27 -11.99 -7.87
N ALA A 265 -3.34 -12.72 -6.74
CA ALA A 265 -2.88 -12.26 -5.43
C ALA A 265 -1.41 -11.84 -5.40
N ALA A 266 -0.51 -12.65 -5.96
CA ALA A 266 0.91 -12.36 -5.96
C ALA A 266 1.24 -11.13 -6.83
N ILE A 267 0.66 -11.05 -8.02
CA ILE A 267 0.84 -9.89 -8.91
C ILE A 267 0.33 -8.61 -8.24
N TRP A 268 -0.82 -8.67 -7.58
CA TRP A 268 -1.35 -7.55 -6.83
C TRP A 268 -0.43 -7.09 -5.71
N GLN A 269 0.11 -8.01 -4.91
CA GLN A 269 1.08 -7.66 -3.87
C GLN A 269 2.37 -7.06 -4.46
N LEU A 270 2.81 -7.50 -5.65
CA LEU A 270 3.93 -6.84 -6.34
C LEU A 270 3.60 -5.41 -6.79
N GLY A 271 2.37 -5.18 -7.27
CA GLY A 271 1.88 -3.86 -7.62
C GLY A 271 1.83 -2.94 -6.40
N LYS A 272 1.19 -3.38 -5.31
CA LYS A 272 1.14 -2.62 -4.05
C LYS A 272 2.50 -2.44 -3.41
N ALA A 273 3.48 -3.32 -3.64
CA ALA A 273 4.85 -3.15 -3.16
C ALA A 273 5.58 -1.95 -3.80
N MET A 274 5.06 -1.38 -4.89
CA MET A 274 5.60 -0.15 -5.46
C MET A 274 5.30 1.07 -4.57
N ASP A 275 4.24 1.00 -3.76
CA ASP A 275 3.83 2.05 -2.83
C ASP A 275 4.11 1.64 -1.37
N SER A 276 3.64 0.46 -0.90
CA SER A 276 3.80 -0.01 0.49
C SER A 276 4.54 -1.35 0.60
N PRO A 277 5.87 -1.38 0.41
CA PRO A 277 6.63 -2.62 0.26
C PRO A 277 6.76 -3.45 1.53
N PHE A 278 6.86 -2.84 2.72
CA PHE A 278 6.98 -3.63 3.96
C PHE A 278 5.72 -4.48 4.22
N LYS A 279 4.52 -3.90 4.03
CA LYS A 279 3.23 -4.60 4.13
C LYS A 279 3.13 -5.68 3.05
N SER A 280 3.48 -5.35 1.81
CA SER A 280 3.41 -6.28 0.68
C SER A 280 4.38 -7.45 0.79
N VAL A 281 5.55 -7.29 1.42
CA VAL A 281 6.49 -8.40 1.70
C VAL A 281 5.85 -9.45 2.59
N LEU A 282 5.24 -9.04 3.71
CA LEU A 282 4.60 -9.97 4.64
C LEU A 282 3.40 -10.67 3.99
N LYS A 283 2.59 -9.92 3.24
CA LYS A 283 1.43 -10.46 2.51
C LYS A 283 1.86 -11.41 1.38
N MET A 284 2.89 -11.08 0.60
CA MET A 284 3.45 -11.96 -0.43
C MET A 284 3.98 -13.26 0.17
N ALA A 285 4.72 -13.17 1.28
CA ALA A 285 5.21 -14.35 1.99
C ALA A 285 4.05 -15.24 2.47
N LYS A 286 2.96 -14.65 2.98
CA LYS A 286 1.74 -15.38 3.37
C LYS A 286 1.14 -16.17 2.21
N LEU A 287 1.11 -15.61 0.99
CA LEU A 287 0.65 -16.32 -0.20
C LEU A 287 1.54 -17.53 -0.53
N GLU A 288 2.87 -17.37 -0.46
CA GLU A 288 3.81 -18.46 -0.70
C GLU A 288 3.66 -19.58 0.33
N VAL A 289 3.58 -19.23 1.62
CA VAL A 289 3.41 -20.22 2.70
C VAL A 289 2.07 -20.95 2.56
N TYR A 290 1.01 -20.24 2.16
CA TYR A 290 -0.26 -20.89 1.86
C TYR A 290 -0.13 -21.90 0.71
N LEU A 291 0.46 -21.49 -0.42
CA LEU A 291 0.65 -22.34 -1.58
C LEU A 291 1.47 -23.60 -1.25
N ALA A 292 2.55 -23.44 -0.50
CA ALA A 292 3.40 -24.56 -0.08
C ALA A 292 2.69 -25.57 0.83
N ASN A 293 1.58 -25.17 1.46
CA ASN A 293 0.79 -26.02 2.36
C ASN A 293 -0.60 -26.33 1.81
N ILE A 294 -0.93 -26.02 0.54
CA ILE A 294 -2.31 -26.00 0.05
C ILE A 294 -3.09 -27.31 0.21
N SER A 295 -2.40 -28.47 0.21
CA SER A 295 -3.01 -29.79 0.36
C SER A 295 -3.51 -30.11 1.78
N HIS A 296 -2.91 -29.48 2.80
CA HIS A 296 -3.16 -29.82 4.22
C HIS A 296 -3.28 -28.59 5.14
N GLY A 297 -3.01 -27.40 4.60
CA GLY A 297 -2.93 -26.13 5.30
C GLY A 297 -4.30 -25.50 5.41
N GLN A 298 -4.77 -25.31 6.63
CA GLN A 298 -5.94 -24.48 6.88
C GLN A 298 -5.58 -23.01 6.67
N PRO A 299 -6.53 -22.17 6.21
CA PRO A 299 -6.32 -20.72 6.16
C PRO A 299 -5.91 -20.16 7.52
N LEU A 300 -5.06 -19.14 7.54
CA LEU A 300 -4.54 -18.52 8.77
C LEU A 300 -5.65 -18.08 9.74
N CYS A 301 -6.79 -17.61 9.21
CA CYS A 301 -7.94 -17.23 10.03
C CYS A 301 -8.49 -18.43 10.84
N ASN A 302 -8.46 -19.66 10.32
CA ASN A 302 -8.90 -20.85 11.06
C ASN A 302 -7.93 -21.18 12.20
N LEU A 303 -6.62 -20.98 11.99
CA LEU A 303 -5.63 -21.08 13.06
C LEU A 303 -5.87 -20.01 14.14
N LEU A 304 -6.09 -18.75 13.75
CA LEU A 304 -6.46 -17.68 14.68
C LEU A 304 -7.70 -18.06 15.50
N LYS A 305 -8.75 -18.56 14.83
CA LYS A 305 -9.99 -19.02 15.47
C LYS A 305 -9.73 -20.09 16.51
N LYS A 306 -8.86 -21.06 16.21
CA LYS A 306 -8.41 -22.09 17.17
C LYS A 306 -7.73 -21.47 18.40
N HIS A 307 -6.84 -20.50 18.23
CA HIS A 307 -6.18 -19.82 19.36
C HIS A 307 -7.18 -19.04 20.23
N VAL A 308 -8.08 -18.28 19.60
CA VAL A 308 -9.14 -17.53 20.30
C VAL A 308 -10.07 -18.48 21.05
N HIS A 309 -10.48 -19.59 20.42
CA HIS A 309 -11.33 -20.61 21.03
C HIS A 309 -10.66 -21.36 22.16
N ARG A 310 -9.35 -21.58 22.12
CA ARG A 310 -8.62 -22.20 23.24
C ARG A 310 -8.42 -21.24 24.41
N GLY A 311 -8.42 -19.93 24.13
CA GLY A 311 -8.46 -18.88 25.14
C GLY A 311 -7.27 -18.86 26.09
N ALA A 312 -6.11 -19.38 25.63
CA ALA A 312 -4.86 -19.53 26.37
C ALA A 312 -5.02 -19.75 27.89
N GLU A 313 -5.28 -21.00 28.26
CA GLU A 313 -4.85 -21.66 29.50
C GLU A 313 -4.56 -20.79 30.74
N ALA A 314 -5.43 -19.85 31.15
CA ALA A 314 -5.60 -19.36 32.52
C ALA A 314 -6.82 -18.44 32.66
N PRO A 315 -7.66 -18.57 33.71
CA PRO A 315 -8.62 -17.55 34.07
C PRO A 315 -7.90 -16.22 34.37
N GLY A 316 -8.31 -15.13 33.72
CA GLY A 316 -7.80 -13.78 33.99
C GLY A 316 -6.67 -13.30 33.08
N HIS A 317 -6.11 -14.14 32.21
CA HIS A 317 -5.15 -13.72 31.18
C HIS A 317 -5.78 -13.91 29.80
N VAL A 318 -5.97 -12.81 29.08
CA VAL A 318 -6.18 -12.89 27.62
C VAL A 318 -4.80 -13.12 27.03
N ALA A 319 -4.55 -14.25 26.37
CA ALA A 319 -3.30 -14.37 25.62
C ALA A 319 -3.13 -13.19 24.68
N ASP A 320 -1.89 -12.76 24.49
CA ASP A 320 -1.51 -11.78 23.49
C ASP A 320 -1.63 -12.37 22.07
N ILE A 321 -2.84 -12.78 21.70
CA ILE A 321 -3.20 -13.23 20.36
C ILE A 321 -3.26 -11.98 19.49
N ASP A 322 -2.30 -11.85 18.59
CA ASP A 322 -2.25 -10.80 17.58
C ASP A 322 -2.22 -11.46 16.18
N PRO A 323 -3.12 -11.08 15.25
CA PRO A 323 -3.16 -11.69 13.92
C PRO A 323 -1.87 -11.52 13.10
N TYR A 324 -1.16 -10.40 13.25
CA TYR A 324 0.08 -10.14 12.54
C TYR A 324 1.25 -10.92 13.15
N ALA A 325 1.31 -11.01 14.48
CA ALA A 325 2.29 -11.85 15.17
C ALA A 325 2.08 -13.34 14.80
N LEU A 326 0.84 -13.82 14.85
CA LEU A 326 0.50 -15.19 14.46
C LEU A 326 0.85 -15.47 12.99
N MET A 327 0.51 -14.55 12.09
CA MET A 327 0.92 -14.63 10.69
C MET A 327 2.43 -14.77 10.59
N PHE A 328 3.18 -13.88 11.26
CA PHE A 328 4.62 -13.81 11.18
C PHE A 328 5.29 -15.08 11.72
N ASP A 329 4.79 -15.65 12.81
CA ASP A 329 5.29 -16.91 13.37
C ASP A 329 5.17 -18.06 12.37
N GLU A 330 4.03 -18.17 11.68
CA GLU A 330 3.82 -19.15 10.61
C GLU A 330 4.77 -18.93 9.43
N LEU A 331 5.01 -17.66 9.05
CA LEU A 331 6.01 -17.33 8.03
C LEU A 331 7.40 -17.81 8.45
N ILE A 332 7.87 -17.39 9.62
CA ILE A 332 9.22 -17.72 10.09
C ILE A 332 9.40 -19.24 10.26
N ALA A 333 8.38 -19.95 10.74
CA ALA A 333 8.41 -21.41 10.81
C ALA A 333 8.63 -22.05 9.43
N HIS A 334 7.91 -21.58 8.41
CA HIS A 334 8.08 -22.07 7.03
C HIS A 334 9.49 -21.78 6.48
N TYR A 335 9.96 -20.53 6.58
CA TYR A 335 11.26 -20.14 6.00
C TYR A 335 12.45 -20.77 6.72
N LYS A 336 12.34 -21.03 8.03
CA LYS A 336 13.35 -21.80 8.79
C LYS A 336 13.44 -23.24 8.29
N LYS A 337 12.30 -23.91 8.07
CA LYS A 337 12.26 -25.30 7.57
C LYS A 337 12.97 -25.47 6.22
N HIS A 338 12.97 -24.43 5.39
CA HIS A 338 13.57 -24.45 4.04
C HIS A 338 14.97 -23.81 3.98
N GLY A 339 15.59 -23.47 5.11
CA GLY A 339 16.97 -22.99 5.16
C GLY A 339 17.22 -21.60 4.55
N GLN A 340 16.21 -20.73 4.50
CA GLN A 340 16.29 -19.43 3.80
C GLN A 340 16.67 -18.27 4.74
N ALA A 341 17.91 -18.27 5.25
CA ALA A 341 18.36 -17.32 6.29
C ALA A 341 18.29 -15.83 5.88
N GLU A 342 18.67 -15.50 4.63
CA GLU A 342 18.59 -14.12 4.13
C GLU A 342 17.15 -13.61 4.06
N ASP A 343 16.23 -14.48 3.62
CA ASP A 343 14.82 -14.17 3.44
C ASP A 343 14.15 -13.97 4.83
N ILE A 344 14.55 -14.76 5.84
CA ILE A 344 14.17 -14.55 7.26
C ILE A 344 14.61 -13.16 7.74
N ALA A 345 15.86 -12.77 7.48
CA ALA A 345 16.36 -11.46 7.92
C ALA A 345 15.60 -10.30 7.27
N VAL A 346 15.20 -10.43 6.00
CA VAL A 346 14.34 -9.44 5.33
C VAL A 346 12.95 -9.40 5.99
N LEU A 347 12.33 -10.55 6.25
CA LEU A 347 11.02 -10.61 6.91
C LEU A 347 11.04 -9.96 8.30
N GLN A 348 12.07 -10.23 9.11
CA GLN A 348 12.24 -9.64 10.44
C GLN A 348 12.40 -8.12 10.38
N GLN A 349 13.25 -7.61 9.47
CA GLN A 349 13.43 -6.17 9.26
C GLN A 349 12.13 -5.51 8.78
N CYS A 350 11.43 -6.11 7.82
CA CYS A 350 10.15 -5.60 7.32
C CYS A 350 9.06 -5.57 8.40
N LEU A 351 8.95 -6.61 9.24
CA LEU A 351 7.99 -6.59 10.35
C LEU A 351 8.33 -5.46 11.32
N TYR A 352 9.60 -5.35 11.73
CA TYR A 352 10.03 -4.35 12.68
C TYR A 352 9.75 -2.93 12.21
N LEU A 353 10.17 -2.60 10.98
CA LEU A 353 9.94 -1.30 10.37
C LEU A 353 8.45 -1.03 10.15
N LYS A 354 7.66 -2.03 9.70
CA LYS A 354 6.20 -1.88 9.52
C LYS A 354 5.46 -1.60 10.83
N CYS A 355 5.91 -2.18 11.95
CA CYS A 355 5.30 -2.00 13.25
C CYS A 355 5.58 -0.62 13.86
N GLY A 356 6.69 0.02 13.48
CA GLY A 356 7.09 1.34 13.99
C GLY A 356 7.25 1.39 15.51
N SER A 357 7.68 0.29 16.13
CA SER A 357 7.83 0.21 17.59
C SER A 357 9.24 0.66 17.99
N ALA A 358 9.41 1.92 18.39
CA ALA A 358 10.70 2.50 18.77
C ALA A 358 11.29 1.90 20.08
N LEU A 359 11.87 0.70 20.01
CA LEU A 359 12.39 -0.04 21.17
C LEU A 359 13.64 0.60 21.79
N SER A 360 14.41 1.37 21.02
CA SER A 360 15.60 2.10 21.47
C SER A 360 15.27 3.23 22.45
N GLN A 361 14.06 3.80 22.34
CA GLN A 361 13.60 4.85 23.24
C GLN A 361 13.15 4.24 24.57
N PRO A 362 13.61 4.77 25.72
CA PRO A 362 13.09 4.34 27.01
C PRO A 362 11.62 4.73 27.14
N LEU A 363 10.88 3.98 27.96
CA LEU A 363 9.54 4.40 28.39
C LEU A 363 9.67 5.60 29.32
N VAL A 364 8.68 6.49 29.30
CA VAL A 364 8.60 7.58 30.27
C VAL A 364 8.41 6.99 31.68
N GLU A 365 8.96 7.65 32.70
CA GLU A 365 8.80 7.19 34.08
C GLU A 365 7.31 7.07 34.44
N GLY A 366 6.92 5.90 34.96
CA GLY A 366 5.52 5.56 35.27
C GLY A 366 4.70 5.02 34.09
N GLU A 367 5.20 5.06 32.86
CA GLU A 367 4.52 4.49 31.69
C GLU A 367 4.72 2.96 31.61
N GLN A 368 3.64 2.23 31.32
CA GLN A 368 3.72 0.80 31.06
C GLN A 368 3.86 0.52 29.56
N ALA A 369 4.71 -0.47 29.21
CA ALA A 369 4.81 -0.95 27.85
C ALA A 369 3.45 -1.43 27.33
N ASN A 370 2.97 -0.84 26.23
CA ASN A 370 1.81 -1.35 25.51
C ASN A 370 2.10 -2.74 24.89
N PHE A 371 1.04 -3.43 24.44
CA PHE A 371 1.14 -4.79 23.92
C PHE A 371 2.09 -4.90 22.71
N LYS A 372 2.08 -3.91 21.80
CA LYS A 372 2.95 -3.89 20.61
C LYS A 372 4.40 -3.88 21.03
N ARG A 373 4.79 -2.98 21.93
CA ARG A 373 6.16 -2.89 22.44
C ARG A 373 6.61 -4.20 23.09
N LYS A 374 5.73 -4.85 23.87
CA LYS A 374 6.01 -6.16 24.51
C LYS A 374 6.28 -7.25 23.47
N ILE A 375 5.42 -7.39 22.46
CA ILE A 375 5.58 -8.39 21.39
C ILE A 375 6.86 -8.12 20.59
N MET A 376 7.08 -6.88 20.16
CA MET A 376 8.26 -6.52 19.36
C MET A 376 9.57 -6.67 20.15
N ALA A 377 9.59 -6.35 21.44
CA ALA A 377 10.75 -6.57 22.30
C ALA A 377 11.05 -8.07 22.49
N SER A 378 10.01 -8.91 22.62
CA SER A 378 10.16 -10.36 22.67
C SER A 378 10.81 -10.90 21.39
N TYR A 379 10.33 -10.45 20.23
CA TYR A 379 10.91 -10.80 18.93
C TYR A 379 12.35 -10.33 18.76
N ALA A 380 12.65 -9.06 19.04
CA ALA A 380 14.02 -8.54 18.94
C ALA A 380 15.00 -9.33 19.81
N LYS A 381 14.57 -9.73 21.03
CA LYS A 381 15.34 -10.60 21.92
C LYS A 381 15.52 -12.00 21.32
N GLN A 382 14.47 -12.62 20.79
CA GLN A 382 14.52 -13.95 20.17
C GLN A 382 15.43 -13.97 18.93
N TRP A 383 15.47 -12.89 18.16
CA TRP A 383 16.32 -12.76 16.97
C TRP A 383 17.78 -12.44 17.31
N GLY A 384 18.11 -12.18 18.58
CA GLY A 384 19.46 -11.83 19.02
C GLY A 384 19.91 -10.44 18.56
N TRP A 385 18.99 -9.51 18.36
CA TRP A 385 19.33 -8.16 17.91
C TRP A 385 20.02 -7.36 19.01
N SER A 386 21.13 -6.72 18.66
CA SER A 386 21.86 -5.84 19.57
C SER A 386 21.18 -4.48 19.70
N ARG A 387 21.44 -3.77 20.81
CA ARG A 387 20.99 -2.38 20.99
C ARG A 387 21.42 -1.48 19.83
N LYS A 388 22.62 -1.67 19.29
CA LYS A 388 23.13 -0.89 18.14
C LYS A 388 22.25 -1.06 16.91
N LEU A 389 21.83 -2.28 16.60
CA LEU A 389 20.94 -2.55 15.47
C LEU A 389 19.55 -1.95 15.71
N ILE A 390 18.99 -2.10 16.91
CA ILE A 390 17.69 -1.52 17.27
C ILE A 390 17.71 0.01 17.13
N VAL A 391 18.73 0.67 17.68
CA VAL A 391 18.94 2.13 17.55
C VAL A 391 19.03 2.52 16.08
N HIS A 392 19.79 1.78 15.27
CA HIS A 392 19.87 2.06 13.84
C HIS A 392 18.51 1.92 13.14
N LEU A 393 17.75 0.85 13.40
CA LEU A 393 16.44 0.63 12.77
C LEU A 393 15.38 1.66 13.19
N ASP A 394 15.41 2.11 14.44
CA ASP A 394 14.49 3.13 14.94
C ASP A 394 14.77 4.54 14.39
N ASN A 395 15.98 4.78 13.89
CA ASN A 395 16.41 6.07 13.34
C ASN A 395 16.50 6.02 11.81
N GLN A 396 15.47 5.49 11.15
CA GLN A 396 15.41 5.37 9.68
C GLN A 396 15.54 6.70 8.94
N GLN A 397 15.13 7.81 9.58
CA GLN A 397 15.27 9.16 9.05
C GLN A 397 16.75 9.54 8.83
N ASP A 398 17.65 8.99 9.64
CA ASP A 398 19.10 9.27 9.59
C ASP A 398 19.86 8.31 8.66
N TRP A 399 19.17 7.36 8.03
CA TRP A 399 19.82 6.42 7.11
C TRP A 399 20.35 7.13 5.88
N THR A 400 21.56 6.76 5.50
CA THR A 400 22.18 7.17 4.23
C THR A 400 21.33 6.68 3.05
N PHE A 401 21.47 7.37 1.91
CA PHE A 401 20.83 6.96 0.66
C PHE A 401 21.14 5.49 0.31
N ASN A 402 22.40 5.07 0.49
CA ASN A 402 22.85 3.72 0.17
C ASN A 402 22.16 2.67 1.06
N GLU A 403 22.04 2.91 2.37
CA GLU A 403 21.33 2.00 3.28
C GLU A 403 19.87 1.79 2.86
N ARG A 404 19.17 2.89 2.55
CA ARG A 404 17.77 2.85 2.08
C ARG A 404 17.64 2.06 0.77
N VAL A 405 18.53 2.31 -0.19
CA VAL A 405 18.53 1.59 -1.49
C VAL A 405 18.89 0.12 -1.32
N GLN A 406 19.83 -0.23 -0.44
CA GLN A 406 20.20 -1.64 -0.21
C GLN A 406 19.05 -2.44 0.40
N LEU A 407 18.37 -1.89 1.41
CA LEU A 407 17.19 -2.54 1.97
C LEU A 407 16.10 -2.68 0.90
N SER A 408 15.84 -1.63 0.12
CA SER A 408 14.86 -1.67 -0.97
C SER A 408 15.18 -2.75 -1.99
N ARG A 409 16.45 -2.87 -2.40
CA ARG A 409 16.90 -3.94 -3.32
C ARG A 409 16.67 -5.33 -2.73
N ARG A 410 16.95 -5.54 -1.43
CA ARG A 410 16.72 -6.83 -0.75
C ARG A 410 15.22 -7.16 -0.70
N ILE A 411 14.37 -6.19 -0.39
CA ILE A 411 12.90 -6.33 -0.37
C ILE A 411 12.35 -6.71 -1.75
N HIS A 412 12.67 -5.95 -2.78
CA HIS A 412 12.16 -6.25 -4.12
C HIS A 412 12.74 -7.56 -4.68
N ARG A 413 13.97 -7.91 -4.32
CA ARG A 413 14.52 -9.23 -4.64
C ARG A 413 13.73 -10.35 -3.97
N PHE A 414 13.39 -10.21 -2.69
CA PHE A 414 12.54 -11.17 -1.97
C PHE A 414 11.17 -11.31 -2.63
N LEU A 415 10.49 -10.20 -2.95
CA LEU A 415 9.19 -10.20 -3.62
C LEU A 415 9.24 -10.93 -4.97
N LEU A 416 10.27 -10.66 -5.79
CA LEU A 416 10.45 -11.33 -7.09
C LEU A 416 10.77 -12.82 -6.93
N LYS A 417 11.54 -13.22 -5.90
CA LYS A 417 11.76 -14.64 -5.58
C LYS A 417 10.44 -15.34 -5.25
N CYS A 418 9.62 -14.74 -4.37
CA CYS A 418 8.31 -15.29 -4.00
C CYS A 418 7.40 -15.43 -5.21
N TYR A 419 7.28 -14.37 -6.01
CA TYR A 419 6.49 -14.39 -7.23
C TYR A 419 6.92 -15.49 -8.20
N ARG A 420 8.23 -15.68 -8.42
CA ARG A 420 8.73 -16.76 -9.30
C ARG A 420 8.40 -18.15 -8.77
N ARG A 421 8.51 -18.36 -7.45
CA ARG A 421 8.13 -19.63 -6.81
C ARG A 421 6.63 -19.89 -6.96
N ILE A 422 5.81 -18.89 -6.65
CA ILE A 422 4.35 -18.95 -6.80
C ILE A 422 3.97 -19.23 -8.25
N SER A 423 4.52 -18.47 -9.21
CA SER A 423 4.25 -18.63 -10.64
C SER A 423 4.65 -20.02 -11.17
N LYS A 424 5.74 -20.60 -10.67
CA LYS A 424 6.18 -21.94 -11.07
C LYS A 424 5.18 -23.01 -10.66
N GLU A 425 4.77 -23.01 -9.39
CA GLU A 425 3.83 -24.01 -8.84
C GLU A 425 2.40 -23.85 -9.40
N ILE A 426 2.00 -22.61 -9.69
CA ILE A 426 0.66 -22.32 -10.22
C ILE A 426 0.52 -22.65 -11.71
N SER A 427 1.61 -22.79 -12.47
CA SER A 427 1.55 -23.22 -13.88
C SER A 427 0.80 -24.55 -14.09
N HIS A 428 0.58 -25.32 -13.01
CA HIS A 428 -0.19 -26.56 -12.96
C HIS A 428 -1.69 -26.38 -12.66
N HIS A 429 -2.19 -25.16 -12.45
CA HIS A 429 -3.56 -24.84 -12.03
C HIS A 429 -4.26 -23.89 -13.01
N GLN A 430 -5.56 -24.09 -13.26
CA GLN A 430 -6.37 -23.13 -14.04
C GLN A 430 -6.48 -21.79 -13.31
N GLN A 431 -6.27 -20.68 -14.02
CA GLN A 431 -6.30 -19.32 -13.49
C GLN A 431 -7.70 -18.71 -13.63
N VAL A 432 -8.17 -17.98 -12.60
CA VAL A 432 -9.50 -17.32 -12.59
C VAL A 432 -9.45 -15.84 -13.04
N MET A 433 -8.26 -15.27 -13.24
CA MET A 433 -8.11 -13.85 -13.54
C MET A 433 -8.42 -13.50 -15.01
N ASP A 434 -9.11 -12.38 -15.23
CA ASP A 434 -9.41 -11.84 -16.56
C ASP A 434 -8.12 -11.51 -17.35
N GLN A 435 -8.13 -11.77 -18.65
CA GLN A 435 -6.95 -11.64 -19.51
C GLN A 435 -6.48 -10.19 -19.65
N LYS A 436 -7.41 -9.21 -19.60
CA LYS A 436 -7.05 -7.79 -19.65
C LYS A 436 -6.37 -7.37 -18.35
N ASP A 437 -6.83 -7.87 -17.20
CA ASP A 437 -6.18 -7.63 -15.91
C ASP A 437 -4.77 -8.21 -15.83
N MET A 438 -4.60 -9.45 -16.32
CA MET A 438 -3.28 -10.07 -16.47
C MET A 438 -2.33 -9.19 -17.29
N THR A 439 -2.83 -8.65 -18.41
CA THR A 439 -2.04 -7.83 -19.33
C THR A 439 -1.61 -6.52 -18.70
N VAL A 440 -2.54 -5.80 -18.06
CA VAL A 440 -2.29 -4.51 -17.39
C VAL A 440 -1.27 -4.67 -16.28
N LEU A 441 -1.48 -5.65 -15.40
CA LEU A 441 -0.57 -5.89 -14.29
C LEU A 441 0.80 -6.39 -14.76
N GLY A 442 0.82 -7.31 -15.74
CA GLY A 442 2.06 -7.82 -16.35
C GLY A 442 2.90 -6.70 -16.97
N ARG A 443 2.27 -5.75 -17.67
CA ARG A 443 2.95 -4.59 -18.25
C ARG A 443 3.48 -3.64 -17.18
N ARG A 444 2.72 -3.35 -16.11
CA ARG A 444 3.24 -2.57 -14.95
C ARG A 444 4.48 -3.23 -14.33
N LEU A 445 4.45 -4.55 -14.15
CA LEU A 445 5.60 -5.29 -13.63
C LEU A 445 6.80 -5.23 -14.59
N SER A 446 6.56 -5.37 -15.90
CA SER A 446 7.61 -5.24 -16.91
C SER A 446 8.22 -3.83 -16.89
N THR A 447 7.39 -2.78 -16.91
CA THR A 447 7.81 -1.37 -16.79
C THR A 447 8.68 -1.16 -15.55
N TYR A 448 8.29 -1.69 -14.40
CA TYR A 448 9.02 -1.43 -13.15
C TYR A 448 10.26 -2.31 -12.93
N TYR A 449 10.23 -3.58 -13.36
CA TYR A 449 11.25 -4.57 -13.01
C TYR A 449 12.16 -5.01 -14.17
N ALA A 450 11.71 -4.92 -15.42
CA ALA A 450 12.46 -5.43 -16.56
C ALA A 450 13.64 -4.50 -16.90
N LYS A 451 14.82 -5.10 -17.09
CA LYS A 451 15.99 -4.44 -17.67
C LYS A 451 15.88 -4.52 -19.19
N LYS A 452 15.91 -3.36 -19.85
CA LYS A 452 15.97 -3.23 -21.31
C LYS A 452 17.19 -2.37 -21.65
N ALA A 453 17.76 -2.56 -22.85
CA ALA A 453 18.81 -1.68 -23.34
C ALA A 453 18.31 -0.22 -23.35
N ASP A 454 19.19 0.71 -22.98
CA ASP A 454 18.95 2.17 -22.99
C ASP A 454 17.80 2.67 -22.10
N LYS A 455 17.08 1.78 -21.40
CA LYS A 455 16.01 2.13 -20.48
C LYS A 455 16.59 2.69 -19.18
N ILE A 456 16.08 3.84 -18.77
CA ILE A 456 16.35 4.42 -17.45
C ILE A 456 15.70 3.53 -16.38
N GLU A 457 16.52 2.93 -15.52
CA GLU A 457 16.03 2.00 -14.50
C GLU A 457 15.24 2.73 -13.41
N PHE A 458 14.03 2.23 -13.11
CA PHE A 458 13.26 2.67 -11.96
C PHE A 458 14.02 2.40 -10.65
N LEU A 459 14.13 3.44 -9.83
CA LEU A 459 14.57 3.27 -8.45
C LEU A 459 13.49 2.53 -7.66
N ARG A 460 13.81 1.31 -7.25
CA ARG A 460 12.97 0.47 -6.39
C ARG A 460 13.01 1.03 -4.97
N ARG A 461 11.91 1.62 -4.50
CA ARG A 461 11.86 2.31 -3.19
C ARG A 461 11.11 1.48 -2.18
N ALA A 462 11.68 1.38 -0.98
CA ALA A 462 11.01 0.79 0.17
C ALA A 462 10.30 1.81 1.08
N PHE A 463 10.51 3.09 0.86
CA PHE A 463 10.17 4.16 1.80
C PHE A 463 9.30 5.22 1.10
N ASP A 464 8.23 5.63 1.79
CA ASP A 464 7.32 6.69 1.35
C ASP A 464 7.95 8.08 1.46
N GLU A 465 8.77 8.30 2.48
CA GLU A 465 9.52 9.54 2.67
C GLU A 465 10.62 9.67 1.60
N SER A 466 10.55 10.77 0.86
CA SER A 466 11.29 10.96 -0.36
C SER A 466 12.79 10.83 -0.14
N LEU A 467 13.47 10.08 -1.02
CA LEU A 467 14.92 10.15 -1.25
C LEU A 467 15.35 11.51 -1.87
N TYR A 468 14.54 12.54 -1.64
CA TYR A 468 14.68 13.87 -2.18
C TYR A 468 15.85 14.58 -1.51
N CYS A 469 16.61 15.30 -2.31
CA CYS A 469 17.74 16.09 -1.89
C CYS A 469 17.49 17.55 -2.27
N GLU A 470 17.35 18.42 -1.28
CA GLU A 470 17.29 19.88 -1.50
C GLU A 470 18.59 20.42 -2.11
N LYS A 471 19.71 19.75 -1.83
CA LYS A 471 21.03 20.09 -2.35
C LYS A 471 21.72 18.82 -2.83
N ILE A 472 22.34 18.89 -3.99
CA ILE A 472 23.13 17.80 -4.55
C ILE A 472 24.41 18.35 -5.14
N THR A 473 25.51 17.61 -5.00
CA THR A 473 26.79 17.92 -5.66
C THR A 473 27.04 16.89 -6.74
N ILE A 474 27.25 17.35 -7.97
CA ILE A 474 27.64 16.53 -9.11
C ILE A 474 29.14 16.69 -9.31
N ALA A 475 29.84 15.59 -9.52
CA ALA A 475 31.26 15.60 -9.86
C ALA A 475 31.53 14.70 -11.05
N MET A 476 32.47 15.15 -11.89
CA MET A 476 33.01 14.35 -12.96
C MET A 476 34.44 13.92 -12.61
N ARG A 477 34.72 12.64 -12.82
CA ARG A 477 36.08 12.09 -12.74
C ARG A 477 36.40 11.41 -14.05
N GLN A 478 37.52 11.77 -14.66
CA GLN A 478 38.11 10.96 -15.73
C GLN A 478 38.84 9.75 -15.15
N LEU A 479 38.54 8.59 -15.70
CA LEU A 479 39.25 7.34 -15.44
C LEU A 479 40.55 7.30 -16.25
N LYS A 480 41.46 6.41 -15.86
CA LYS A 480 42.77 6.25 -16.52
C LYS A 480 42.68 5.83 -17.99
N ASN A 481 41.57 5.23 -18.40
CA ASN A 481 41.30 4.82 -19.78
C ASN A 481 40.68 5.95 -20.62
N GLY A 482 40.46 7.14 -20.06
CA GLY A 482 39.84 8.28 -20.73
C GLY A 482 38.33 8.37 -20.56
N ASP A 483 37.67 7.35 -20.00
CA ASP A 483 36.23 7.37 -19.79
C ASP A 483 35.85 8.36 -18.68
N GLU A 484 34.72 9.03 -18.85
CA GLU A 484 34.14 9.88 -17.81
C GLU A 484 33.21 9.10 -16.89
N VAL A 485 33.27 9.42 -15.60
CA VAL A 485 32.30 8.96 -14.61
C VAL A 485 31.71 10.16 -13.90
N TRP A 486 30.41 10.35 -14.10
CA TRP A 486 29.60 11.38 -13.46
C TRP A 486 28.97 10.79 -12.20
N SER A 487 29.21 11.39 -11.05
CA SER A 487 28.69 10.93 -9.75
C SER A 487 27.87 12.03 -9.08
N ALA A 488 26.80 11.62 -8.39
CA ALA A 488 25.96 12.52 -7.60
C ALA A 488 26.08 12.20 -6.11
N TYR A 489 26.15 13.24 -5.28
CA TYR A 489 26.29 13.15 -3.83
C TYR A 489 25.25 14.02 -3.14
N ALA A 490 24.68 13.51 -2.04
CA ALA A 490 23.73 14.26 -1.24
C ALA A 490 24.41 15.45 -0.54
N GLY A 491 23.75 16.61 -0.56
CA GLY A 491 24.21 17.83 0.09
C GLY A 491 25.17 18.67 -0.75
N ASP A 492 25.64 19.75 -0.13
CA ASP A 492 26.70 20.62 -0.65
C ASP A 492 28.04 20.15 -0.06
N LEU A 493 28.83 19.46 -0.87
CA LEU A 493 30.15 18.95 -0.50
C LEU A 493 31.28 19.93 -0.86
N LEU A 494 31.01 20.93 -1.69
CA LEU A 494 31.99 21.93 -2.09
C LEU A 494 32.32 22.88 -0.94
N SER A 495 31.31 23.24 -0.13
CA SER A 495 31.52 24.10 1.05
C SER A 495 32.19 23.39 2.24
N LYS A 496 32.27 22.05 2.24
CA LYS A 496 32.73 21.23 3.38
C LYS A 496 34.13 20.63 3.19
N SER A 497 35.12 21.44 2.82
CA SER A 497 36.55 21.09 2.65
C SER A 497 36.96 20.48 1.29
N GLY A 498 36.05 20.35 0.33
CA GLY A 498 36.34 19.80 -1.00
C GLY A 498 36.63 18.29 -1.03
N ILE A 499 36.55 17.61 0.12
CA ILE A 499 36.67 16.16 0.22
C ILE A 499 35.29 15.55 -0.07
N MET A 500 35.20 14.78 -1.16
CA MET A 500 34.00 14.02 -1.48
C MET A 500 33.81 12.88 -0.48
N ASP A 501 32.84 12.99 0.42
CA ASP A 501 32.44 11.90 1.31
C ASP A 501 31.67 10.84 0.52
N GLU A 502 32.31 9.70 0.25
CA GLU A 502 31.70 8.57 -0.47
C GLU A 502 30.47 7.99 0.26
N SER A 503 30.28 8.23 1.56
CA SER A 503 29.06 7.84 2.30
C SER A 503 27.82 8.59 1.80
N GLN A 504 28.02 9.80 1.24
CA GLN A 504 26.96 10.64 0.69
C GLN A 504 26.64 10.33 -0.78
N LYS A 505 27.37 9.41 -1.41
CA LYS A 505 27.18 9.06 -2.81
C LYS A 505 25.79 8.45 -3.05
N ILE A 506 25.07 9.04 -3.99
CA ILE A 506 23.74 8.61 -4.42
C ILE A 506 23.88 7.58 -5.54
N THR A 507 24.50 7.97 -6.65
CA THR A 507 24.67 7.11 -7.82
C THR A 507 25.81 7.62 -8.70
N GLN A 508 26.10 6.90 -9.80
CA GLN A 508 26.97 7.35 -10.87
C GLN A 508 26.45 6.88 -12.24
N ALA A 509 26.83 7.59 -13.30
CA ALA A 509 26.56 7.27 -14.70
C ALA A 509 27.75 7.63 -15.58
N SER A 510 27.74 7.16 -16.83
CA SER A 510 28.77 7.47 -17.83
C SER A 510 28.66 8.89 -18.40
N THR A 511 27.48 9.51 -18.36
CA THR A 511 27.27 10.87 -18.85
C THR A 511 26.46 11.72 -17.86
N ALA A 512 26.66 13.03 -17.91
CA ALA A 512 25.89 14.00 -17.13
C ALA A 512 24.38 13.90 -17.44
N ILE A 513 24.01 13.70 -18.70
CA ILE A 513 22.60 13.56 -19.12
C ILE A 513 21.98 12.33 -18.46
N ALA A 514 22.63 11.16 -18.55
CA ALA A 514 22.13 9.93 -17.95
C ALA A 514 21.97 10.06 -16.44
N LEU A 515 22.92 10.72 -15.78
CA LEU A 515 22.86 11.00 -14.35
C LEU A 515 21.64 11.88 -14.01
N MET A 516 21.48 13.00 -14.70
CA MET A 516 20.39 13.95 -14.44
C MET A 516 19.01 13.36 -14.73
N VAL A 517 18.85 12.66 -15.86
CA VAL A 517 17.61 11.96 -16.22
C VAL A 517 17.24 10.95 -15.14
N TRP A 518 18.20 10.16 -14.66
CA TRP A 518 17.94 9.19 -13.60
C TRP A 518 17.58 9.86 -12.26
N LEU A 519 18.25 10.94 -11.87
CA LEU A 519 17.96 11.67 -10.63
C LEU A 519 16.55 12.27 -10.63
N VAL A 520 16.13 12.88 -11.76
CA VAL A 520 14.78 13.44 -11.91
C VAL A 520 13.74 12.33 -11.93
N SER A 521 13.87 11.34 -12.83
CA SER A 521 12.92 10.21 -12.93
C SER A 521 12.80 9.41 -11.62
N SER A 522 13.88 9.36 -10.83
CA SER A 522 13.91 8.77 -9.50
C SER A 522 13.48 9.72 -8.38
N LYS A 523 12.83 10.87 -8.68
CA LYS A 523 12.37 11.90 -7.73
C LYS A 523 13.39 12.21 -6.62
N ILE A 524 14.68 12.21 -6.95
CA ILE A 524 15.76 12.56 -6.03
C ILE A 524 15.97 14.07 -6.04
N ILE A 525 15.78 14.70 -7.20
CA ILE A 525 15.85 16.15 -7.37
C ILE A 525 14.64 16.64 -8.16
N ASP A 526 14.32 17.92 -7.98
CA ASP A 526 13.33 18.65 -8.76
C ASP A 526 13.81 20.10 -9.00
N THR A 527 12.96 20.97 -9.53
CA THR A 527 13.30 22.39 -9.76
C THR A 527 13.56 23.20 -8.49
N ASN A 528 13.22 22.68 -7.31
CA ASN A 528 13.51 23.31 -6.02
C ASN A 528 14.88 22.88 -5.46
N SER A 529 15.49 21.82 -6.02
CA SER A 529 16.82 21.35 -5.65
C SER A 529 17.91 22.32 -6.16
N LYS A 530 18.95 22.53 -5.35
CA LYS A 530 20.18 23.20 -5.77
C LYS A 530 21.19 22.17 -6.26
N VAL A 531 21.57 22.27 -7.52
CA VAL A 531 22.58 21.42 -8.15
C VAL A 531 23.90 22.17 -8.20
N TYR A 532 24.88 21.67 -7.45
CA TYR A 532 26.26 22.16 -7.47
C TYR A 532 27.11 21.30 -8.40
N LEU A 533 28.08 21.91 -9.07
CA LEU A 533 29.06 21.19 -9.89
C LEU A 533 30.47 21.33 -9.31
N ASP A 534 31.13 20.20 -9.08
CA ASP A 534 32.56 20.14 -8.76
C ASP A 534 33.38 20.39 -10.03
N TYR A 535 33.89 21.63 -10.16
CA TYR A 535 34.63 22.13 -11.31
C TYR A 535 36.04 21.55 -11.38
N ASN A 536 36.15 20.26 -11.68
CA ASN A 536 37.45 19.61 -11.86
C ASN A 536 37.81 19.45 -13.34
N TYR A 537 36.87 18.98 -14.18
CA TYR A 537 37.11 18.69 -15.60
C TYR A 537 35.79 18.77 -16.38
N GLY A 538 35.81 19.23 -17.64
CA GLY A 538 34.70 19.09 -18.61
C GLY A 538 34.05 20.39 -19.11
N GLU A 539 33.28 20.27 -20.20
CA GLU A 539 32.60 21.38 -20.91
C GLU A 539 31.18 21.65 -20.40
N VAL A 540 30.68 20.82 -19.48
CA VAL A 540 29.37 20.99 -18.86
C VAL A 540 29.51 21.98 -17.70
N SER A 541 28.65 23.00 -17.68
CA SER A 541 28.58 23.97 -16.59
C SER A 541 27.41 23.68 -15.64
N GLU A 542 27.45 24.28 -14.45
CA GLU A 542 26.33 24.23 -13.50
C GLU A 542 25.04 24.80 -14.12
N LEU A 543 25.14 25.82 -14.98
CA LEU A 543 23.98 26.38 -15.69
C LEU A 543 23.32 25.35 -16.61
N ASP A 544 24.12 24.56 -17.34
CA ASP A 544 23.59 23.55 -18.26
C ASP A 544 22.85 22.44 -17.51
N LEU A 545 23.36 22.03 -16.35
CA LEU A 545 22.70 21.05 -15.48
C LEU A 545 21.38 21.59 -14.95
N ASN A 546 21.34 22.87 -14.56
CA ASN A 546 20.12 23.51 -14.05
C ASN A 546 19.07 23.74 -15.14
N ASP A 547 19.47 24.09 -16.37
CA ASP A 547 18.55 24.22 -17.49
C ASP A 547 18.01 22.84 -17.93
N LEU A 548 18.87 21.82 -18.00
CA LEU A 548 18.44 20.43 -18.22
C LEU A 548 17.45 19.97 -17.15
N LEU A 549 17.72 20.24 -15.86
CA LEU A 549 16.83 19.91 -14.75
C LEU A 549 15.42 20.51 -14.95
N LYS A 550 15.33 21.79 -15.30
CA LYS A 550 14.04 22.46 -15.56
C LYS A 550 13.27 21.77 -16.70
N HIS A 551 13.95 21.45 -17.79
CA HIS A 551 13.31 20.80 -18.94
C HIS A 551 12.87 19.36 -18.62
N LEU A 552 13.71 18.59 -17.93
CA LEU A 552 13.35 17.24 -17.48
C LEU A 552 12.14 17.27 -16.55
N CYS A 553 12.13 18.13 -15.53
CA CYS A 553 10.99 18.23 -14.61
C CYS A 553 9.68 18.65 -15.30
N LYS A 554 9.76 19.52 -16.32
CA LYS A 554 8.58 20.03 -17.03
C LYS A 554 8.03 19.06 -18.06
N TYR A 555 8.90 18.45 -18.87
CA TYR A 555 8.49 17.67 -20.04
C TYR A 555 8.65 16.15 -19.87
N PHE A 556 9.48 15.72 -18.93
CA PHE A 556 9.73 14.31 -18.60
C PHE A 556 9.57 14.04 -17.10
N PRO A 557 8.39 14.36 -16.53
CA PRO A 557 8.18 14.25 -15.10
C PRO A 557 8.23 12.78 -14.63
N PRO A 558 8.50 12.54 -13.34
CA PRO A 558 8.67 11.19 -12.82
C PRO A 558 7.37 10.37 -12.89
N VAL A 559 7.45 9.16 -13.42
CA VAL A 559 6.28 8.28 -13.62
C VAL A 559 5.97 7.49 -12.35
N LYS A 560 4.71 7.52 -11.91
CA LYS A 560 4.16 6.59 -10.92
C LYS A 560 3.49 5.41 -11.63
N VAL A 561 4.16 4.25 -11.64
CA VAL A 561 3.71 3.07 -12.39
C VAL A 561 2.33 2.57 -11.96
N SER A 562 2.00 2.67 -10.66
CA SER A 562 0.67 2.28 -10.14
C SER A 562 -0.47 3.20 -10.62
N SER A 563 -0.18 4.42 -11.06
CA SER A 563 -1.19 5.35 -11.59
C SER A 563 -1.25 5.39 -13.12
N LEU A 564 -0.55 4.48 -13.82
CA LEU A 564 -0.60 4.44 -15.28
C LEU A 564 -2.03 4.10 -15.76
N PRO A 565 -2.54 4.80 -16.80
CA PRO A 565 -3.88 4.56 -17.32
C PRO A 565 -4.05 3.13 -17.82
N ARG A 566 -5.14 2.49 -17.42
CA ARG A 566 -5.45 1.11 -17.82
C ARG A 566 -5.51 0.95 -19.35
N ASN A 567 -6.10 1.92 -20.04
CA ASN A 567 -6.26 1.87 -21.50
C ASN A 567 -4.91 1.89 -22.23
N ASP A 568 -3.96 2.70 -21.76
CA ASP A 568 -2.60 2.75 -22.33
C ASP A 568 -1.88 1.40 -22.13
N LEU A 569 -2.06 0.80 -20.96
CA LEU A 569 -1.53 -0.52 -20.64
C LEU A 569 -2.28 -1.66 -21.33
N LEU A 570 -3.39 -1.43 -22.02
CA LEU A 570 -4.06 -2.43 -22.87
C LEU A 570 -3.72 -2.26 -24.35
N ALA A 571 -3.48 -1.02 -24.78
CA ALA A 571 -3.02 -0.70 -26.13
C ALA A 571 -1.55 -1.11 -26.35
N PRO A 572 -1.10 -1.27 -27.61
CA PRO A 572 0.32 -1.35 -27.94
C PRO A 572 1.11 -0.16 -27.37
N GLU A 573 2.37 -0.41 -27.02
CA GLU A 573 3.28 0.65 -26.60
C GLU A 573 3.47 1.66 -27.73
N ARG A 574 3.53 2.95 -27.39
CA ARG A 574 3.84 4.03 -28.34
C ARG A 574 4.66 5.11 -27.67
N VAL A 575 5.41 5.88 -28.44
CA VAL A 575 6.14 7.05 -27.93
C VAL A 575 5.16 8.17 -27.57
N THR A 576 5.35 8.79 -26.41
CA THR A 576 4.51 9.88 -25.89
C THR A 576 5.19 11.22 -25.86
N ALA A 577 6.53 11.26 -25.85
CA ALA A 577 7.33 12.48 -25.99
C ALA A 577 8.76 12.12 -26.39
N CYS A 578 9.43 13.01 -27.13
CA CYS A 578 10.83 12.89 -27.55
C CYS A 578 11.59 14.19 -27.25
N PHE A 579 12.86 14.08 -26.83
CA PHE A 579 13.72 15.21 -26.50
C PHE A 579 15.14 14.97 -26.98
N ALA A 580 15.56 15.78 -27.96
CA ALA A 580 16.92 15.83 -28.45
C ALA A 580 17.76 16.81 -27.63
N ILE A 581 18.84 16.31 -27.06
CA ILE A 581 19.83 17.11 -26.33
C ILE A 581 21.09 17.10 -27.19
N VAL A 582 21.41 18.26 -27.77
CA VAL A 582 22.46 18.39 -28.78
C VAL A 582 23.65 19.13 -28.20
N ASN A 583 24.85 18.61 -28.42
CA ASN A 583 26.13 19.22 -28.07
C ASN A 583 26.33 19.49 -26.57
N PHE A 584 25.71 18.70 -25.70
CA PHE A 584 25.75 18.92 -24.25
C PHE A 584 27.16 18.84 -23.63
N PRO A 585 27.94 17.77 -23.87
CA PRO A 585 29.32 17.66 -23.36
C PRO A 585 30.36 18.29 -24.31
N THR A 586 29.96 19.13 -25.27
CA THR A 586 30.87 19.62 -26.32
C THR A 586 31.42 21.03 -26.04
N LEU A 587 32.61 21.32 -26.58
CA LEU A 587 33.23 22.64 -26.53
C LEU A 587 32.32 23.70 -27.16
N ARG A 588 31.99 24.76 -26.40
CA ARG A 588 31.06 25.84 -26.83
C ARG A 588 31.49 26.62 -28.09
N GLN A 589 32.75 26.48 -28.50
CA GLN A 589 33.33 27.14 -29.67
C GLN A 589 33.03 26.39 -30.97
N LYS A 590 32.69 25.11 -30.89
CA LYS A 590 32.37 24.29 -32.06
C LYS A 590 30.99 24.67 -32.59
N ALA A 591 30.89 24.72 -33.91
CA ALA A 591 29.73 25.28 -34.60
C ALA A 591 28.93 24.24 -35.39
N THR A 592 29.27 22.96 -35.22
CA THR A 592 28.68 21.79 -35.90
C THR A 592 28.05 20.86 -34.89
N VAL A 593 27.10 20.02 -35.33
CA VAL A 593 26.51 18.97 -34.49
C VAL A 593 27.53 17.85 -34.31
N GLU A 594 27.94 17.58 -33.08
CA GLU A 594 28.93 16.54 -32.74
C GLU A 594 28.39 15.47 -31.77
N ASP A 595 27.46 15.85 -30.90
CA ASP A 595 26.89 14.97 -29.88
C ASP A 595 25.37 15.11 -29.90
N VAL A 596 24.65 14.00 -30.05
CA VAL A 596 23.19 13.99 -29.98
C VAL A 596 22.76 12.89 -29.02
N SER A 597 22.00 13.27 -28.00
CA SER A 597 21.38 12.35 -27.07
C SER A 597 19.86 12.46 -27.18
N ILE A 598 19.19 11.34 -27.44
CA ILE A 598 17.74 11.28 -27.63
C ILE A 598 17.09 10.62 -26.41
N LEU A 599 16.27 11.39 -25.71
CA LEU A 599 15.44 10.93 -24.60
C LEU A 599 13.99 10.78 -25.07
N TYR A 600 13.36 9.63 -24.85
CA TYR A 600 11.93 9.46 -25.15
C TYR A 600 11.19 8.68 -24.07
N THR A 601 9.88 8.92 -23.98
CA THR A 601 8.97 8.22 -23.07
C THR A 601 7.91 7.44 -23.82
N THR A 602 7.40 6.37 -23.22
CA THR A 602 6.35 5.54 -23.80
C THR A 602 5.03 5.61 -23.02
N SER A 603 3.94 5.21 -23.68
CA SER A 603 2.60 5.08 -23.07
C SER A 603 2.55 4.08 -21.91
N TRP A 604 3.52 3.16 -21.82
CA TRP A 604 3.66 2.24 -20.69
C TRP A 604 4.51 2.83 -19.55
N GLY A 605 4.90 4.10 -19.66
CA GLY A 605 5.63 4.84 -18.63
C GLY A 605 7.13 4.58 -18.60
N GLU A 606 7.71 3.94 -19.61
CA GLU A 606 9.16 3.74 -19.69
C GLU A 606 9.85 4.97 -20.27
N THR A 607 11.10 5.18 -19.89
CA THR A 607 11.97 6.25 -20.41
C THR A 607 13.26 5.65 -20.93
N PHE A 608 13.67 6.06 -22.13
CA PHE A 608 14.87 5.57 -22.79
C PHE A 608 15.78 6.72 -23.15
N LEU A 609 17.08 6.54 -22.97
CA LEU A 609 18.12 7.49 -23.35
C LEU A 609 19.09 6.81 -24.31
N LYS A 610 19.07 7.24 -25.58
CA LYS A 610 19.95 6.75 -26.63
C LYS A 610 20.90 7.84 -27.10
N HIS A 611 21.96 7.43 -27.78
CA HIS A 611 22.99 8.32 -28.31
C HIS A 611 23.12 8.12 -29.82
N GLY A 612 23.25 9.21 -30.57
CA GLY A 612 23.28 9.23 -32.03
C GLY A 612 22.06 9.92 -32.64
N ASP A 613 22.28 10.60 -33.77
CA ASP A 613 21.23 11.27 -34.56
C ASP A 613 20.39 10.24 -35.35
N ASP A 614 21.00 9.13 -35.78
CA ASP A 614 20.36 7.99 -36.45
C ASP A 614 19.23 7.36 -35.64
N VAL A 615 19.20 7.61 -34.33
CA VAL A 615 18.09 7.21 -33.46
C VAL A 615 16.77 7.84 -33.92
N LEU A 616 16.77 9.08 -34.40
CA LEU A 616 15.56 9.75 -34.87
C LEU A 616 15.00 9.09 -36.13
N ASP A 617 15.84 8.59 -37.03
CA ASP A 617 15.41 7.80 -38.18
C ASP A 617 14.73 6.51 -37.74
N THR A 618 15.26 5.83 -36.71
CA THR A 618 14.63 4.61 -36.18
C THR A 618 13.28 4.87 -35.49
N LEU A 619 13.10 6.07 -34.91
CA LEU A 619 11.88 6.47 -34.22
C LEU A 619 10.89 7.20 -35.14
N TRP A 620 11.27 7.50 -36.39
CA TRP A 620 10.50 8.34 -37.31
C TRP A 620 9.01 7.98 -37.35
N TYR A 621 8.71 6.69 -37.58
CA TYR A 621 7.34 6.21 -37.68
C TYR A 621 6.56 6.44 -36.37
N ASP A 622 7.17 6.15 -35.23
CA ASP A 622 6.59 6.32 -33.89
C ASP A 622 6.42 7.81 -33.49
N LEU A 623 7.09 8.73 -34.18
CA LEU A 623 6.99 10.18 -33.95
C LEU A 623 6.07 10.88 -34.95
N GLN A 624 5.96 10.39 -36.19
CA GLN A 624 5.25 11.07 -37.28
C GLN A 624 3.90 10.44 -37.64
N GLU A 625 3.81 9.11 -37.65
CA GLU A 625 2.70 8.34 -38.23
C GLU A 625 1.74 7.78 -37.17
N VAL A 626 1.81 8.32 -35.94
CA VAL A 626 0.94 7.93 -34.82
C VAL A 626 -0.02 9.05 -34.44
N THR A 627 -1.19 8.67 -33.91
CA THR A 627 -2.18 9.63 -33.39
C THR A 627 -2.49 9.33 -31.92
N PRO A 628 -2.39 10.32 -31.01
CA PRO A 628 -1.86 11.67 -31.23
C PRO A 628 -0.34 11.67 -31.46
N LYS A 629 0.15 12.61 -32.28
CA LYS A 629 1.59 12.80 -32.51
C LYS A 629 2.29 13.22 -31.20
N PRO A 630 3.39 12.56 -30.81
CA PRO A 630 4.14 12.95 -29.62
C PRO A 630 4.83 14.31 -29.83
N PRO A 631 4.87 15.19 -28.82
CA PRO A 631 5.70 16.39 -28.89
C PRO A 631 7.18 16.01 -28.95
N CYS A 632 7.91 16.69 -29.82
CA CYS A 632 9.36 16.60 -29.95
C CYS A 632 9.98 17.91 -29.46
N TYR A 633 10.98 17.82 -28.59
CA TYR A 633 11.70 18.95 -28.02
C TYR A 633 13.17 18.90 -28.42
N VAL A 634 13.82 20.05 -28.51
CA VAL A 634 15.27 20.13 -28.72
C VAL A 634 15.87 21.16 -27.80
N MET A 635 17.03 20.86 -27.21
CA MET A 635 17.86 21.84 -26.52
C MET A 635 19.31 21.77 -27.00
N VAL A 636 19.93 22.94 -27.07
CA VAL A 636 21.37 23.12 -27.23
C VAL A 636 21.84 23.98 -26.06
N PRO A 637 22.90 23.63 -25.33
CA PRO A 637 23.45 24.46 -24.26
C PRO A 637 23.69 25.91 -24.70
N ARG A 638 23.59 26.85 -23.76
CA ARG A 638 23.81 28.26 -24.05
C ARG A 638 25.27 28.48 -24.48
N GLY A 639 25.45 29.23 -25.55
CA GLY A 639 26.77 29.54 -26.09
C GLY A 639 26.69 30.30 -27.41
N ASN A 640 27.85 30.81 -27.85
CA ASN A 640 27.93 31.69 -29.03
C ASN A 640 27.49 31.00 -30.33
N GLN A 641 27.55 29.66 -30.41
CA GLN A 641 27.19 28.88 -31.59
C GLN A 641 25.78 28.24 -31.49
N GLN A 642 25.02 28.50 -30.42
CA GLN A 642 23.75 27.82 -30.14
C GLN A 642 22.76 27.87 -31.32
N SER A 643 22.53 29.06 -31.90
CA SER A 643 21.59 29.22 -33.02
C SER A 643 22.04 28.48 -34.28
N ARG A 644 23.35 28.38 -34.51
CA ARG A 644 23.91 27.70 -35.69
C ARG A 644 23.79 26.19 -35.56
N ILE A 645 24.17 25.64 -34.41
CA ILE A 645 24.03 24.21 -34.11
C ILE A 645 22.56 23.79 -34.19
N LEU A 646 21.67 24.61 -33.62
CA LEU A 646 20.24 24.36 -33.67
C LEU A 646 19.71 24.37 -35.12
N GLY A 647 20.14 25.34 -35.94
CA GLY A 647 19.78 25.39 -37.36
C GLY A 647 20.24 24.15 -38.12
N GLU A 648 21.50 23.76 -37.95
CA GLU A 648 22.07 22.56 -38.58
C GLU A 648 21.32 21.28 -38.19
N PHE A 649 21.01 21.11 -36.89
CA PHE A 649 20.25 19.96 -36.40
C PHE A 649 18.82 19.91 -36.96
N LEU A 650 18.13 21.05 -37.00
CA LEU A 650 16.76 21.13 -37.50
C LEU A 650 16.67 20.95 -39.02
N GLU A 651 17.67 21.40 -39.78
CA GLU A 651 17.73 21.18 -41.23
C GLU A 651 18.02 19.72 -41.58
N ALA A 652 18.78 19.01 -40.74
CA ALA A 652 19.08 17.60 -40.92
C ALA A 652 17.91 16.66 -40.58
N ASN A 653 16.93 17.13 -39.80
CA ASN A 653 15.85 16.30 -39.25
C ASN A 653 14.46 16.80 -39.69
N GLU A 654 13.68 15.95 -40.37
CA GLU A 654 12.33 16.30 -40.87
C GLU A 654 11.23 16.34 -39.77
N LEU A 655 11.61 16.25 -38.50
CA LEU A 655 10.71 16.28 -37.35
C LEU A 655 10.46 17.73 -36.88
N ASN A 656 9.21 18.02 -36.46
CA ASN A 656 8.88 19.33 -35.91
C ASN A 656 9.24 19.41 -34.42
N PHE A 657 10.31 20.13 -34.10
CA PHE A 657 10.79 20.31 -32.73
C PHE A 657 10.37 21.64 -32.11
N THR A 658 9.95 21.60 -30.85
CA THR A 658 9.86 22.78 -29.99
C THR A 658 11.21 23.05 -29.33
N VAL A 659 11.78 24.21 -29.61
CA VAL A 659 13.08 24.62 -29.06
C VAL A 659 12.95 25.03 -27.59
N LEU A 660 13.82 24.50 -26.74
CA LEU A 660 13.93 24.82 -25.32
C LEU A 660 15.22 25.63 -25.08
N TYR A 661 15.11 26.75 -24.36
CA TYR A 661 16.19 27.76 -24.13
C TYR A 661 16.58 27.91 -22.65
#